data_AF-A0A814J7E7-F1
#
_entry.id   AF-A0A814J7E7-F1
#
_cell.length_a   1.000
_cell.length_b   1.000
_cell.length_c   1.000
_cell.angle_alpha   90.00
_cell.angle_beta   90.00
_cell.angle_gamma   90.00
#
_symmetry.space_group_name_H-M   'P 1'
#
loop_
_entity.id
_entity.type
_entity.pdbx_description
1 polymer ?
#
loop_
_entity_poly.entity_id
_entity_poly.type
_entity_poly.pdbx_seq_one_letter_code
_entity_poly.pdbx_strand_id
1 'polypeptide(L)'
;MSLQQYIEELSSQNTDYKFPEQAINQAESLKSLSSDLYTDNIRFIYELIQNADDAQAKNVILTILEDQYLIITHDGRKRFDEKDLQGLCGINNGTKKKDLDKTGYKGLGFKAVFGKSDCVIIYSNGEYFRLDSSYKIKWNKEWKTANQELWEKENDRQFIYPWQINPIWTTTQQIPIAGEQCFFSDQYKPRSPLEDYLKTKEDKFLSYDYVSSHPCKNEDLTEWREFFSTLGVQEELHPIVYHRTLTSYEAASRGFCEEYLSNISPDGKHLVDAFSELTTITFIQHTKNNYEFANFFWSYVVKYISPEILTQKIRVYWGHADKRGATDGTLLEDSDYIKWFVKNIKCIPTTEKTCELSSNVFSDQKELKDLCSKYMSFSSISVPQNKTQWNEIFNFKTKLSINDYFDLIEKIRYDEKNLKDNLERIQSLYSHILKEMYYWSGDERNTAKERTKSSYLLTENIQWKLSSDLYFYMEDNRANNALNDAIPCLKLDFKNRNDLHLHDFLELFNIKQIRMNDLNLADEKSSPAEYFRRKLIEISPFLKKWLKYEGVSTDVICLIDRKLQQEHDLIESDNLQLFYHKIFVRETTVYFDNKRKQLYVKRPWDSDTTFIDLPNKLCQLLNIQGFEKNIRFLLKGTIDEIKKHFNSNSIEIPTEKDIVILKLLLKTDVLQQPKFSSTSESKPNTSLIPVKNDRSTETSITNNNDHLLVLTPSCQVVPQHYQIPFYDAIPALPIQNIRPRKENGERLSTSVFIGSSENSVDDIEFIDICSITDSRLMSFANLNHITGECDASDLDTGRIGEEMVYKYLLKEHREQSNSVIIKWLNQNRETHLPYDILLKKNGKTYYIEVKSTRAYNQHIFPLSINQIETLLQQRENYFIYRVYIDEKKFLILDNIRWRLMQKQQLACLLQILTVPSE
;
A
#
# COMPACT_ATOMS: atom_id res chain seq x y z
N MET A 1 -35.70 31.48 1.12
CA MET A 1 -34.30 31.67 0.73
C MET A 1 -33.45 30.59 1.42
N SER A 2 -32.14 30.44 1.21
CA SER A 2 -31.36 29.65 2.21
C SER A 2 -31.14 30.48 3.47
N LEU A 3 -30.94 29.86 4.63
CA LEU A 3 -30.74 30.61 5.87
C LEU A 3 -29.47 31.47 5.80
N GLN A 4 -28.40 30.95 5.20
CA GLN A 4 -27.19 31.72 4.88
C GLN A 4 -27.48 32.97 4.04
N GLN A 5 -28.11 32.81 2.87
CA GLN A 5 -28.44 33.93 1.98
C GLN A 5 -29.29 34.98 2.71
N TYR A 6 -30.20 34.52 3.57
CA TYR A 6 -31.05 35.40 4.36
C TYR A 6 -30.30 36.14 5.47
N ILE A 7 -29.31 35.50 6.10
CA ILE A 7 -28.41 36.15 7.06
C ILE A 7 -27.53 37.19 6.36
N GLU A 8 -27.02 36.89 5.17
CA GLU A 8 -26.24 37.83 4.35
C GLU A 8 -27.09 39.03 3.90
N GLU A 9 -28.33 38.80 3.46
CA GLU A 9 -29.29 39.87 3.15
C GLU A 9 -29.62 40.73 4.37
N LEU A 10 -29.97 40.09 5.51
CA LEU A 10 -30.33 40.79 6.75
C LEU A 10 -29.14 41.57 7.32
N SER A 11 -27.92 41.04 7.20
CA SER A 11 -26.69 41.77 7.54
C SER A 11 -26.51 42.99 6.63
N SER A 12 -26.70 42.85 5.32
CA SER A 12 -26.64 43.99 4.38
C SER A 12 -27.70 45.05 4.70
N GLN A 13 -28.94 44.65 5.05
CA GLN A 13 -30.01 45.58 5.41
C GLN A 13 -29.72 46.30 6.74
N ASN A 14 -29.26 45.55 7.75
CA ASN A 14 -28.90 46.11 9.06
C ASN A 14 -27.56 46.87 9.06
N THR A 15 -26.87 46.93 7.92
CA THR A 15 -25.62 47.69 7.74
C THR A 15 -25.71 48.88 6.76
N ASP A 16 -26.86 49.05 6.09
CA ASP A 16 -27.08 50.12 5.10
C ASP A 16 -27.38 51.49 5.75
N TYR A 17 -26.36 52.08 6.37
CA TYR A 17 -26.42 53.44 6.90
C TYR A 17 -25.89 54.45 5.90
N LYS A 18 -26.63 55.56 5.75
CA LYS A 18 -26.23 56.68 4.88
C LYS A 18 -25.08 57.50 5.45
N PHE A 19 -24.93 57.52 6.77
CA PHE A 19 -23.87 58.25 7.46
C PHE A 19 -23.31 57.46 8.66
N PRO A 20 -21.99 57.53 8.97
CA PRO A 20 -21.37 56.83 10.10
C PRO A 20 -22.06 57.10 11.44
N GLU A 21 -22.51 58.34 11.65
CA GLU A 21 -23.14 58.80 12.88
C GLU A 21 -24.48 58.09 13.14
N GLN A 22 -25.18 57.61 12.09
CA GLN A 22 -26.42 56.84 12.24
C GLN A 22 -26.14 55.45 12.80
N ALA A 23 -25.10 54.78 12.30
CA ALA A 23 -24.66 53.48 12.82
C ALA A 23 -24.28 53.62 14.30
N ILE A 24 -23.42 54.59 14.62
CA ILE A 24 -22.98 54.84 16.00
C ILE A 24 -24.17 55.15 16.92
N ASN A 25 -25.09 56.05 16.53
CA ASN A 25 -26.24 56.38 17.36
C ASN A 25 -27.14 55.17 17.62
N GLN A 26 -27.27 54.25 16.66
CA GLN A 26 -27.99 53.00 16.87
C GLN A 26 -27.21 52.01 17.75
N ALA A 27 -25.89 51.96 17.64
CA ALA A 27 -25.01 51.16 18.50
C ALA A 27 -25.08 51.60 19.97
N GLU A 28 -24.97 52.91 20.25
CA GLU A 28 -25.12 53.48 21.59
C GLU A 28 -26.53 53.22 22.14
N SER A 29 -27.56 53.38 21.30
CA SER A 29 -28.95 53.10 21.69
C SER A 29 -29.14 51.63 22.09
N LEU A 30 -28.56 50.69 21.35
CA LEU A 30 -28.61 49.26 21.67
C LEU A 30 -27.80 48.90 22.92
N LYS A 31 -26.66 49.58 23.14
CA LYS A 31 -25.81 49.41 24.32
C LYS A 31 -26.54 49.87 25.59
N SER A 32 -27.08 51.09 25.60
CA SER A 32 -27.94 51.61 26.67
C SER A 32 -29.18 50.75 26.88
N LEU A 33 -29.86 50.32 25.81
CA LEU A 33 -31.03 49.44 25.94
C LEU A 33 -30.69 48.08 26.58
N SER A 34 -29.49 47.55 26.35
CA SER A 34 -29.03 46.28 26.94
C SER A 34 -28.54 46.44 28.39
N SER A 35 -27.93 47.58 28.76
CA SER A 35 -27.51 47.87 30.15
C SER A 35 -28.66 48.29 31.05
N ASP A 36 -29.56 49.14 30.54
CA ASP A 36 -30.48 49.91 31.40
C ASP A 36 -31.80 49.17 31.65
N LEU A 37 -32.16 48.19 30.81
CA LEU A 37 -33.32 47.32 31.03
C LEU A 37 -33.06 46.15 31.99
N TYR A 38 -31.79 45.81 32.24
CA TYR A 38 -31.39 44.56 32.90
C TYR A 38 -30.34 44.82 33.98
N THR A 39 -30.74 45.57 35.01
CA THR A 39 -29.91 45.82 36.22
C THR A 39 -29.68 44.58 37.08
N ASP A 40 -30.44 43.51 36.86
CA ASP A 40 -30.29 42.21 37.52
C ASP A 40 -29.36 41.30 36.70
N ASN A 41 -28.23 40.90 37.32
CA ASN A 41 -27.19 40.10 36.71
C ASN A 41 -27.64 38.72 36.21
N ILE A 42 -28.74 38.15 36.73
CA ILE A 42 -29.21 36.80 36.40
C ILE A 42 -30.34 36.84 35.36
N ARG A 43 -30.95 38.01 35.11
CA ARG A 43 -32.19 38.12 34.32
C ARG A 43 -32.09 37.53 32.91
N PHE A 44 -30.93 37.64 32.25
CA PHE A 44 -30.72 37.10 30.92
C PHE A 44 -30.87 35.57 30.84
N ILE A 45 -30.56 34.83 31.92
CA ILE A 45 -30.72 33.37 31.98
C ILE A 45 -32.21 33.00 31.91
N TYR A 46 -33.07 33.72 32.64
CA TYR A 46 -34.52 33.50 32.59
C TYR A 46 -35.10 33.77 31.20
N GLU A 47 -34.64 34.82 30.50
CA GLU A 47 -35.07 35.11 29.12
C GLU A 47 -34.63 34.00 28.14
N LEU A 48 -33.46 33.37 28.34
CA LEU A 48 -33.00 32.25 27.51
C LEU A 48 -33.74 30.95 27.80
N ILE A 49 -34.03 30.63 29.08
CA ILE A 49 -34.88 29.49 29.46
C ILE A 49 -36.30 29.66 28.88
N GLN A 50 -36.84 30.88 28.95
CA GLN A 50 -38.14 31.21 28.36
C GLN A 50 -38.16 31.01 26.84
N ASN A 51 -37.09 31.40 26.13
CA ASN A 51 -36.97 31.13 24.69
C ASN A 51 -36.92 29.62 24.37
N ALA A 52 -36.33 28.79 25.25
CA ALA A 52 -36.33 27.34 25.10
C ALA A 52 -37.73 26.72 25.35
N ASP A 53 -38.47 27.21 26.36
CA ASP A 53 -39.86 26.82 26.63
C ASP A 53 -40.80 27.20 25.48
N ASP A 54 -40.66 28.41 24.93
CA ASP A 54 -41.36 28.85 23.70
C ASP A 54 -41.04 27.98 22.46
N ALA A 55 -39.86 27.34 22.44
CA ALA A 55 -39.44 26.36 21.43
C ALA A 55 -39.89 24.91 21.76
N GLN A 56 -40.68 24.74 22.83
CA GLN A 56 -41.19 23.47 23.36
C GLN A 56 -40.07 22.48 23.73
N ALA A 57 -38.98 22.99 24.31
CA ALA A 57 -37.97 22.15 24.95
C ALA A 57 -38.55 21.44 26.19
N LYS A 58 -38.06 20.24 26.46
CA LYS A 58 -38.27 19.50 27.71
C LYS A 58 -37.07 19.62 28.65
N ASN A 59 -35.88 19.76 28.09
CA ASN A 59 -34.62 19.81 28.80
C ASN A 59 -33.87 21.08 28.36
N VAL A 60 -33.30 21.79 29.34
CA VAL A 60 -32.38 22.90 29.13
C VAL A 60 -31.15 22.62 29.99
N ILE A 61 -29.97 22.64 29.39
CA ILE A 61 -28.68 22.40 30.06
C ILE A 61 -27.88 23.69 30.00
N LEU A 62 -27.32 24.10 31.14
CA LEU A 62 -26.42 25.24 31.26
C LEU A 62 -25.05 24.72 31.69
N THR A 63 -24.02 25.07 30.94
CA THR A 63 -22.63 24.69 31.20
C THR A 63 -21.78 25.95 31.26
N ILE A 64 -21.07 26.14 32.37
CA ILE A 64 -20.08 27.22 32.53
C ILE A 64 -18.71 26.60 32.27
N LEU A 65 -17.88 27.26 31.46
CA LEU A 65 -16.50 26.86 31.18
C LEU A 65 -15.56 28.01 31.59
N GLU A 66 -14.62 27.71 32.51
CA GLU A 66 -13.54 28.58 32.96
C GLU A 66 -13.96 30.02 33.36
N ASP A 67 -15.18 30.18 33.87
CA ASP A 67 -15.82 31.48 34.15
C ASP A 67 -15.86 32.50 32.98
N GLN A 68 -15.54 32.05 31.76
CA GLN A 68 -15.43 32.86 30.55
C GLN A 68 -16.55 32.58 29.54
N TYR A 69 -17.05 31.34 29.48
CA TYR A 69 -18.09 30.95 28.54
C TYR A 69 -19.29 30.33 29.25
N LEU A 70 -20.49 30.75 28.84
CA LEU A 70 -21.75 30.10 29.21
C LEU A 70 -22.37 29.47 27.97
N ILE A 71 -22.45 28.14 27.95
CA ILE A 71 -23.13 27.37 26.92
C ILE A 71 -24.53 27.02 27.43
N ILE A 72 -25.55 27.27 26.62
CA ILE A 72 -26.93 26.87 26.91
C ILE A 72 -27.43 26.01 25.74
N THR A 73 -27.86 24.79 26.03
CA THR A 73 -28.44 23.87 25.04
C THR A 73 -29.84 23.44 25.45
N HIS A 74 -30.70 23.14 24.49
CA HIS A 74 -32.06 22.68 24.74
C HIS A 74 -32.57 21.76 23.62
N ASP A 75 -33.50 20.85 23.94
CA ASP A 75 -34.07 19.86 23.00
C ASP A 75 -35.35 20.34 22.30
N GLY A 76 -35.45 21.67 22.10
CA GLY A 76 -36.59 22.31 21.44
C GLY A 76 -36.77 21.83 19.99
N ARG A 77 -38.02 21.55 19.60
CA ARG A 77 -38.31 20.96 18.28
C ARG A 77 -38.31 21.98 17.14
N LYS A 78 -38.43 23.28 17.46
CA LYS A 78 -38.43 24.35 16.47
C LYS A 78 -37.00 24.70 16.08
N ARG A 79 -36.71 24.67 14.78
CA ARG A 79 -35.47 25.21 14.17
C ARG A 79 -35.63 26.72 13.96
N PHE A 80 -34.54 27.47 13.99
CA PHE A 80 -34.57 28.87 13.56
C PHE A 80 -35.04 28.97 12.10
N ASP A 81 -35.95 29.91 11.85
CA ASP A 81 -36.43 30.29 10.51
C ASP A 81 -36.14 31.78 10.21
N GLU A 82 -36.45 32.23 8.99
CA GLU A 82 -36.28 33.63 8.55
C GLU A 82 -36.98 34.63 9.51
N LYS A 83 -38.10 34.25 10.13
CA LYS A 83 -38.85 35.11 11.07
C LYS A 83 -38.21 35.14 12.45
N ASP A 84 -37.66 34.01 12.91
CA ASP A 84 -36.91 33.99 14.17
C ASP A 84 -35.65 34.84 14.06
N LEU A 85 -34.95 34.82 12.92
CA LEU A 85 -33.83 35.74 12.65
C LEU A 85 -34.26 37.20 12.62
N GLN A 86 -35.39 37.55 11.98
CA GLN A 86 -35.97 38.90 12.04
C GLN A 86 -36.33 39.32 13.46
N GLY A 87 -36.88 38.41 14.26
CA GLY A 87 -37.26 38.65 15.65
C GLY A 87 -36.05 38.81 16.56
N LEU A 88 -34.99 38.03 16.32
CA LEU A 88 -33.72 38.05 17.05
C LEU A 88 -32.90 39.29 16.71
N CYS A 89 -32.84 39.68 15.44
CA CYS A 89 -32.03 40.81 14.96
C CYS A 89 -32.81 42.13 14.90
N GLY A 90 -34.14 42.11 15.02
CA GLY A 90 -34.96 43.32 15.06
C GLY A 90 -34.95 44.03 16.42
N ILE A 91 -35.46 45.26 16.43
CA ILE A 91 -35.79 46.03 17.64
C ILE A 91 -37.32 46.17 17.68
N ASN A 92 -37.96 45.75 18.79
CA ASN A 92 -39.42 45.80 18.95
C ASN A 92 -40.25 45.02 17.89
N ASN A 93 -39.61 44.06 17.21
CA ASN A 93 -40.21 43.28 16.12
C ASN A 93 -40.49 41.81 16.50
N GLY A 94 -40.84 41.57 17.78
CA GLY A 94 -41.08 40.23 18.30
C GLY A 94 -42.19 39.48 17.55
N THR A 95 -41.85 38.28 17.06
CA THR A 95 -42.73 37.38 16.29
C THR A 95 -43.99 36.93 17.04
N LYS A 96 -44.02 37.10 18.37
CA LYS A 96 -45.08 36.65 19.29
C LYS A 96 -46.28 37.60 19.42
N LYS A 97 -46.34 38.74 18.70
CA LYS A 97 -47.44 39.75 18.80
C LYS A 97 -48.87 39.24 18.53
N LYS A 98 -49.07 38.00 18.09
CA LYS A 98 -50.39 37.40 17.78
C LYS A 98 -50.76 36.18 18.63
N ASP A 99 -49.87 35.71 19.51
CA ASP A 99 -50.04 34.49 20.30
C ASP A 99 -50.23 34.88 21.78
N LEU A 100 -51.46 34.81 22.29
CA LEU A 100 -51.80 35.33 23.63
C LEU A 100 -51.18 34.51 24.77
N ASP A 101 -50.88 33.24 24.53
CA ASP A 101 -50.30 32.33 25.52
C ASP A 101 -48.76 32.42 25.61
N LYS A 102 -48.11 33.22 24.74
CA LYS A 102 -46.65 33.37 24.72
C LYS A 102 -46.20 34.68 25.32
N THR A 103 -45.33 34.58 26.32
CA THR A 103 -44.74 35.74 26.99
C THR A 103 -43.49 36.24 26.22
N GLY A 104 -43.28 37.56 26.16
CA GLY A 104 -42.14 38.15 25.41
C GLY A 104 -42.50 39.06 24.22
N TYR A 105 -43.67 39.72 24.23
CA TYR A 105 -44.20 40.58 23.15
C TYR A 105 -43.32 41.74 22.66
N LYS A 106 -42.26 42.11 23.39
CA LYS A 106 -41.37 43.25 23.09
C LYS A 106 -40.18 42.92 22.19
N GLY A 107 -39.79 41.65 22.03
CA GLY A 107 -38.59 41.29 21.24
C GLY A 107 -37.27 41.85 21.81
N LEU A 108 -37.19 42.06 23.14
CA LEU A 108 -36.02 42.59 23.83
C LEU A 108 -35.32 41.58 24.74
N GLY A 109 -35.96 40.44 25.07
CA GLY A 109 -35.46 39.45 26.03
C GLY A 109 -34.07 38.91 25.70
N PHE A 110 -33.86 38.49 24.44
CA PHE A 110 -32.55 38.01 23.98
C PHE A 110 -31.45 39.08 24.04
N LYS A 111 -31.80 40.38 23.99
CA LYS A 111 -30.82 41.48 24.03
C LYS A 111 -30.16 41.64 25.41
N ALA A 112 -30.74 41.06 26.46
CA ALA A 112 -30.13 41.00 27.79
C ALA A 112 -28.75 40.32 27.80
N VAL A 113 -28.49 39.39 26.87
CA VAL A 113 -27.21 38.67 26.77
C VAL A 113 -26.04 39.62 26.47
N PHE A 114 -26.28 40.71 25.73
CA PHE A 114 -25.24 41.68 25.37
C PHE A 114 -24.82 42.61 26.52
N GLY A 115 -25.49 42.55 27.67
CA GLY A 115 -24.99 43.12 28.92
C GLY A 115 -23.95 42.24 29.63
N LYS A 116 -23.70 41.01 29.12
CA LYS A 116 -22.83 39.99 29.73
C LYS A 116 -21.83 39.35 28.78
N SER A 117 -22.09 39.35 27.46
CA SER A 117 -21.13 38.88 26.46
C SER A 117 -21.03 39.83 25.28
N ASP A 118 -19.79 40.06 24.84
CA ASP A 118 -19.41 40.80 23.63
C ASP A 118 -19.45 39.92 22.35
N CYS A 119 -19.64 38.61 22.49
CA CYS A 119 -19.82 37.68 21.37
C CYS A 119 -20.81 36.56 21.71
N VAL A 120 -21.81 36.35 20.85
CA VAL A 120 -22.85 35.32 21.03
C VAL A 120 -22.92 34.46 19.77
N ILE A 121 -22.58 33.18 19.91
CA ILE A 121 -22.64 32.18 18.84
C ILE A 121 -23.94 31.38 19.01
N ILE A 122 -24.67 31.20 17.91
CA ILE A 122 -25.94 30.46 17.88
C ILE A 122 -25.79 29.30 16.91
N TYR A 123 -26.13 28.10 17.39
CA TYR A 123 -26.20 26.87 16.61
C TYR A 123 -27.65 26.43 16.45
N SER A 124 -28.09 26.14 15.23
CA SER A 124 -29.40 25.56 14.95
C SER A 124 -29.33 24.64 13.74
N ASN A 125 -29.59 23.35 13.95
CA ASN A 125 -29.77 22.36 12.88
C ASN A 125 -28.60 22.28 11.86
N GLY A 126 -27.35 22.24 12.35
CA GLY A 126 -26.17 22.14 11.50
C GLY A 126 -25.63 23.48 11.00
N GLU A 127 -26.37 24.58 11.19
CA GLU A 127 -25.99 25.93 10.77
C GLU A 127 -25.54 26.78 11.98
N TYR A 128 -24.57 27.67 11.75
CA TYR A 128 -24.05 28.58 12.77
C TYR A 128 -24.13 30.04 12.29
N PHE A 129 -24.45 30.93 13.22
CA PHE A 129 -24.27 32.37 13.03
C PHE A 129 -23.91 33.03 14.36
N ARG A 130 -23.31 34.21 14.32
CA ARG A 130 -22.90 34.93 15.53
C ARG A 130 -23.24 36.40 15.49
N LEU A 131 -23.25 37.01 16.68
CA LEU A 131 -23.38 38.44 16.92
C LEU A 131 -22.14 38.83 17.74
N ASP A 132 -21.24 39.59 17.14
CA ASP A 132 -19.83 39.68 17.55
C ASP A 132 -19.35 41.13 17.46
N SER A 133 -18.99 41.73 18.60
CA SER A 133 -18.56 43.13 18.69
C SER A 133 -17.19 43.40 18.03
N SER A 134 -16.36 42.36 17.89
CA SER A 134 -15.02 42.44 17.30
C SER A 134 -15.04 42.37 15.76
N TYR A 135 -16.20 42.04 15.17
CA TYR A 135 -16.32 41.80 13.75
C TYR A 135 -16.13 43.08 12.92
N LYS A 136 -15.05 43.11 12.13
CA LYS A 136 -14.69 44.25 11.27
C LYS A 136 -15.58 44.32 10.03
N ILE A 137 -16.59 45.18 10.10
CA ILE A 137 -17.50 45.47 8.99
C ILE A 137 -16.78 46.33 7.94
N LYS A 138 -17.12 46.12 6.66
CA LYS A 138 -16.54 46.89 5.55
C LYS A 138 -16.99 48.35 5.62
N TRP A 139 -16.03 49.27 5.58
CA TRP A 139 -16.32 50.71 5.50
C TRP A 139 -17.17 51.02 4.26
N ASN A 140 -18.28 51.75 4.42
CA ASN A 140 -19.13 52.10 3.30
C ASN A 140 -18.43 53.16 2.43
N LYS A 141 -18.23 52.85 1.15
CA LYS A 141 -17.54 53.72 0.17
C LYS A 141 -18.34 54.98 -0.18
N GLU A 142 -19.62 55.03 0.15
CA GLU A 142 -20.48 56.21 -0.06
C GLU A 142 -20.37 57.22 1.09
N TRP A 143 -19.74 56.86 2.21
CA TRP A 143 -19.40 57.81 3.27
C TRP A 143 -18.27 58.74 2.81
N LYS A 144 -18.28 59.97 3.33
CA LYS A 144 -17.38 61.05 2.87
C LYS A 144 -15.90 60.81 3.15
N THR A 145 -15.58 59.94 4.10
CA THR A 145 -14.24 59.61 4.56
C THR A 145 -13.80 58.26 3.98
N ALA A 146 -12.52 58.13 3.63
CA ALA A 146 -12.02 56.97 2.89
C ALA A 146 -11.92 55.67 3.73
N ASN A 147 -11.81 55.77 5.06
CA ASN A 147 -11.76 54.64 5.98
C ASN A 147 -12.17 55.07 7.41
N GLN A 148 -12.26 54.08 8.31
CA GLN A 148 -12.61 54.26 9.72
C GLN A 148 -11.59 55.16 10.46
N GLU A 149 -10.30 54.87 10.37
CA GLU A 149 -9.24 55.58 11.11
C GLU A 149 -9.22 57.09 10.82
N LEU A 150 -9.48 57.48 9.57
CA LEU A 150 -9.61 58.88 9.17
C LEU A 150 -10.87 59.53 9.76
N TRP A 151 -12.01 58.83 9.73
CA TRP A 151 -13.25 59.35 10.31
C TRP A 151 -13.13 59.53 11.83
N GLU A 152 -12.57 58.55 12.54
CA GLU A 152 -12.38 58.61 14.00
C GLU A 152 -11.48 59.77 14.40
N LYS A 153 -10.41 60.01 13.64
CA LYS A 153 -9.48 61.13 13.84
C LYS A 153 -10.08 62.50 13.51
N GLU A 154 -10.94 62.59 12.49
CA GLU A 154 -11.64 63.83 12.11
C GLU A 154 -12.74 64.22 13.11
N ASN A 155 -13.34 63.23 13.81
CA ASN A 155 -14.48 63.43 14.71
C ASN A 155 -14.12 63.28 16.21
N ASP A 156 -12.86 62.99 16.54
CA ASP A 156 -12.36 62.70 17.90
C ASP A 156 -13.23 61.68 18.66
N ARG A 157 -13.68 60.64 17.96
CA ARG A 157 -14.63 59.64 18.47
C ARG A 157 -14.37 58.27 17.85
N GLN A 158 -14.34 57.22 18.68
CA GLN A 158 -14.29 55.84 18.19
C GLN A 158 -15.58 55.47 17.44
N PHE A 159 -15.42 54.78 16.32
CA PHE A 159 -16.52 54.26 15.53
C PHE A 159 -16.96 52.91 16.10
N ILE A 160 -18.22 52.83 16.53
CA ILE A 160 -18.85 51.61 17.01
C ILE A 160 -20.04 51.24 16.13
N TYR A 161 -20.24 49.94 15.92
CA TYR A 161 -21.31 49.41 15.09
C TYR A 161 -22.42 48.77 15.92
N PRO A 162 -23.69 48.78 15.46
CA PRO A 162 -24.79 48.05 16.09
C PRO A 162 -24.69 46.53 15.87
N TRP A 163 -23.61 45.92 16.36
CA TRP A 163 -23.30 44.49 16.21
C TRP A 163 -24.35 43.58 16.85
N GLN A 164 -25.05 44.05 17.90
CA GLN A 164 -26.10 43.32 18.60
C GLN A 164 -27.30 42.96 17.70
N ILE A 165 -27.43 43.58 16.52
CA ILE A 165 -28.47 43.32 15.53
C ILE A 165 -27.93 42.85 14.17
N ASN A 166 -26.61 42.70 14.01
CA ASN A 166 -26.00 42.36 12.72
C ASN A 166 -25.54 40.89 12.68
N PRO A 167 -26.36 39.94 12.17
CA PRO A 167 -26.02 38.53 12.19
C PRO A 167 -24.88 38.22 11.20
N ILE A 168 -23.87 37.49 11.66
CA ILE A 168 -22.71 37.09 10.87
C ILE A 168 -22.81 35.60 10.59
N TRP A 169 -22.99 35.23 9.32
CA TRP A 169 -22.92 33.83 8.90
C TRP A 169 -21.56 33.24 9.30
N THR A 170 -21.58 32.10 9.98
CA THR A 170 -20.38 31.48 10.56
C THR A 170 -20.27 30.07 10.02
N THR A 171 -19.16 29.75 9.35
CA THR A 171 -18.91 28.37 8.89
C THR A 171 -18.37 27.52 10.04
N THR A 172 -18.50 26.20 9.97
CA THR A 172 -17.94 25.28 10.98
C THR A 172 -16.43 25.43 11.18
N GLN A 173 -15.72 25.95 10.17
CA GLN A 173 -14.27 26.26 10.23
C GLN A 173 -13.96 27.52 11.07
N GLN A 174 -14.96 28.35 11.37
CA GLN A 174 -14.85 29.53 12.23
C GLN A 174 -15.33 29.26 13.66
N ILE A 175 -15.78 28.04 13.95
CA ILE A 175 -16.16 27.57 15.28
C ILE A 175 -14.96 26.82 15.87
N PRO A 176 -14.55 27.10 17.12
CA PRO A 176 -13.51 26.32 17.79
C PRO A 176 -13.86 24.82 17.77
N ILE A 177 -12.91 24.00 17.33
CA ILE A 177 -13.07 22.55 17.29
C ILE A 177 -13.00 22.01 18.73
N ALA A 178 -13.87 21.04 19.06
CA ALA A 178 -13.88 20.40 20.38
C ALA A 178 -12.55 19.68 20.65
N GLY A 179 -12.09 19.66 21.91
CA GLY A 179 -10.80 19.07 22.29
C GLY A 179 -10.60 17.64 21.76
N GLU A 180 -11.65 16.80 21.83
CA GLU A 180 -11.70 15.45 21.26
C GLU A 180 -11.40 15.33 19.75
N GLN A 181 -11.47 16.41 18.99
CA GLN A 181 -11.21 16.48 17.54
C GLN A 181 -9.92 17.26 17.22
N CYS A 182 -9.24 17.78 18.24
CA CYS A 182 -7.95 18.44 18.17
C CYS A 182 -6.81 17.48 18.52
N PHE A 183 -5.63 17.77 17.99
CA PHE A 183 -4.35 17.14 18.30
C PHE A 183 -3.44 18.16 18.97
N PHE A 184 -2.52 17.71 19.81
CA PHE A 184 -1.46 18.58 20.31
C PHE A 184 -0.55 19.03 19.14
N SER A 185 -0.22 20.33 19.09
CA SER A 185 0.86 20.84 18.22
C SER A 185 2.21 20.25 18.63
N ASP A 186 3.16 20.21 17.69
CA ASP A 186 4.43 19.52 17.88
C ASP A 186 5.27 20.18 19.01
N GLN A 187 4.97 21.44 19.32
CA GLN A 187 5.56 22.22 20.41
C GLN A 187 5.23 21.67 21.82
N TYR A 188 4.07 21.03 22.01
CA TYR A 188 3.75 20.31 23.26
C TYR A 188 4.46 18.95 23.38
N LYS A 189 5.22 18.53 22.36
CA LYS A 189 5.92 17.24 22.26
C LYS A 189 4.97 16.02 22.38
N PRO A 190 3.93 15.91 21.53
CA PRO A 190 3.05 14.75 21.49
C PRO A 190 3.79 13.46 21.16
N ARG A 191 3.13 12.32 21.41
CA ARG A 191 3.65 11.00 21.07
C ARG A 191 3.74 10.79 19.55
N SER A 192 2.82 11.40 18.80
CA SER A 192 2.85 11.47 17.35
C SER A 192 2.97 12.94 16.91
N PRO A 193 4.18 13.48 16.67
CA PRO A 193 4.33 14.78 16.04
C PRO A 193 3.81 14.72 14.59
N LEU A 194 2.80 15.54 14.28
CA LEU A 194 2.03 15.49 13.05
C LEU A 194 2.03 16.83 12.30
N GLU A 195 2.20 17.94 13.02
CA GLU A 195 2.00 19.29 12.52
C GLU A 195 3.04 19.66 11.45
N ASP A 196 4.33 19.41 11.74
CA ASP A 196 5.46 19.65 10.83
C ASP A 196 5.31 18.93 9.48
N TYR A 197 4.66 17.75 9.48
CA TYR A 197 4.46 16.95 8.27
C TYR A 197 3.26 17.39 7.43
N LEU A 198 2.20 17.87 8.08
CA LEU A 198 0.93 18.18 7.41
C LEU A 198 0.99 19.54 6.71
N LYS A 199 1.70 20.53 7.28
CA LYS A 199 1.94 21.87 6.69
C LYS A 199 0.67 22.66 6.30
N THR A 200 -0.52 22.13 6.61
CA THR A 200 -1.82 22.74 6.36
C THR A 200 -2.21 23.63 7.54
N LYS A 201 -2.84 24.76 7.26
CA LYS A 201 -3.58 25.54 8.26
C LYS A 201 -4.92 24.86 8.57
N GLU A 202 -4.87 23.60 8.99
CA GLU A 202 -6.03 22.93 9.57
C GLU A 202 -6.09 23.29 11.04
N ASP A 203 -7.19 23.93 11.47
CA ASP A 203 -7.47 24.32 12.86
C ASP A 203 -7.80 23.11 13.77
N LYS A 204 -7.06 22.01 13.58
CA LYS A 204 -7.10 20.78 14.37
C LYS A 204 -5.89 20.63 15.29
N PHE A 205 -4.95 21.58 15.27
CA PHE A 205 -3.82 21.59 16.20
C PHE A 205 -4.07 22.60 17.31
N LEU A 206 -3.90 22.16 18.55
CA LEU A 206 -3.96 22.99 19.73
C LEU A 206 -2.83 24.04 19.66
N SER A 207 -3.16 25.33 19.58
CA SER A 207 -2.13 26.38 19.54
C SER A 207 -1.24 26.35 20.79
N TYR A 208 0.05 26.65 20.60
CA TYR A 208 0.99 26.88 21.70
C TYR A 208 0.87 28.30 22.29
N ASP A 209 -0.01 29.15 21.75
CA ASP A 209 -0.31 30.47 22.31
C ASP A 209 -0.82 30.38 23.76
N TYR A 210 -1.59 29.34 24.11
CA TYR A 210 -2.08 29.11 25.48
C TYR A 210 -0.94 29.04 26.51
N VAL A 211 0.20 28.44 26.16
CA VAL A 211 1.39 28.34 27.03
C VAL A 211 2.29 29.57 26.88
N SER A 212 2.56 29.99 25.64
CA SER A 212 3.56 31.03 25.37
C SER A 212 3.09 32.46 25.69
N SER A 213 1.78 32.71 25.68
CA SER A 213 1.18 33.96 26.16
C SER A 213 0.94 33.99 27.67
N HIS A 214 1.01 32.84 28.36
CA HIS A 214 0.73 32.75 29.79
C HIS A 214 1.81 33.44 30.63
N PRO A 215 1.45 34.14 31.74
CA PRO A 215 2.43 34.75 32.63
C PRO A 215 3.49 33.77 33.14
N CYS A 216 3.08 32.51 33.36
CA CYS A 216 3.93 31.44 33.86
C CYS A 216 4.53 30.52 32.78
N LYS A 217 4.81 31.03 31.57
CA LYS A 217 5.48 30.33 30.44
C LYS A 217 6.78 29.52 30.73
N ASN A 218 7.28 29.54 31.96
CA ASN A 218 8.46 28.80 32.42
C ASN A 218 8.09 27.60 33.34
N GLU A 219 6.80 27.37 33.61
CA GLU A 219 6.30 26.19 34.35
C GLU A 219 6.39 24.91 33.51
N ASP A 220 6.17 23.76 34.15
CA ASP A 220 6.25 22.47 33.47
C ASP A 220 5.09 22.30 32.47
N LEU A 221 5.42 21.82 31.27
CA LEU A 221 4.44 21.52 30.23
C LEU A 221 3.50 20.37 30.64
N THR A 222 3.87 19.59 31.66
CA THR A 222 3.07 18.47 32.19
C THR A 222 1.66 18.92 32.58
N GLU A 223 1.49 20.02 33.35
CA GLU A 223 0.17 20.45 33.83
C GLU A 223 -0.75 20.89 32.68
N TRP A 224 -0.23 21.70 31.74
CA TRP A 224 -0.95 22.08 30.53
C TRP A 224 -1.33 20.89 29.66
N ARG A 225 -0.43 19.90 29.51
CA ARG A 225 -0.74 18.68 28.77
C ARG A 225 -1.79 17.84 29.47
N GLU A 226 -1.71 17.66 30.78
CA GLU A 226 -2.72 16.93 31.54
C GLU A 226 -4.08 17.59 31.41
N PHE A 227 -4.16 18.91 31.55
CA PHE A 227 -5.37 19.70 31.32
C PHE A 227 -5.95 19.50 29.92
N PHE A 228 -5.18 19.72 28.85
CA PHE A 228 -5.73 19.53 27.49
C PHE A 228 -6.05 18.06 27.18
N SER A 229 -5.36 17.10 27.79
CA SER A 229 -5.70 15.68 27.71
C SER A 229 -6.94 15.28 28.53
N THR A 230 -7.37 16.04 29.55
CA THR A 230 -8.70 15.85 30.15
C THR A 230 -9.82 16.40 29.26
N LEU A 231 -9.56 17.46 28.50
CA LEU A 231 -10.45 17.97 27.45
C LEU A 231 -10.49 17.09 26.18
N GLY A 232 -9.71 16.00 26.14
CA GLY A 232 -9.72 15.00 25.08
C GLY A 232 -8.78 15.28 23.90
N VAL A 233 -7.88 16.27 24.00
CA VAL A 233 -6.91 16.56 22.93
C VAL A 233 -6.02 15.35 22.65
N GLN A 234 -5.91 14.97 21.38
CA GLN A 234 -5.27 13.72 20.95
C GLN A 234 -3.74 13.86 20.90
N GLU A 235 -3.04 12.93 21.57
CA GLU A 235 -1.56 12.85 21.55
C GLU A 235 -1.01 11.90 20.48
N GLU A 236 -1.86 11.05 19.89
CA GLU A 236 -1.46 10.05 18.88
C GLU A 236 -2.56 9.71 17.87
N LEU A 237 -2.17 9.05 16.77
CA LEU A 237 -3.10 8.56 15.75
C LEU A 237 -3.89 7.34 16.26
N HIS A 238 -5.21 7.42 16.20
CA HIS A 238 -6.13 6.34 16.54
C HIS A 238 -6.99 5.93 15.33
N PRO A 239 -7.37 4.63 15.22
CA PRO A 239 -8.42 4.23 14.29
C PRO A 239 -9.79 4.72 14.78
N ILE A 240 -10.59 5.25 13.85
CA ILE A 240 -11.96 5.69 14.09
C ILE A 240 -12.90 4.68 13.45
N VAL A 241 -13.74 4.03 14.26
CA VAL A 241 -14.78 3.09 13.83
C VAL A 241 -16.15 3.75 13.98
N TYR A 242 -16.89 3.85 12.89
CA TYR A 242 -18.24 4.41 12.86
C TYR A 242 -19.30 3.31 13.03
N HIS A 243 -19.59 2.98 14.29
CA HIS A 243 -20.64 2.00 14.65
C HIS A 243 -22.06 2.46 14.26
N ARG A 244 -22.31 3.78 14.27
CA ARG A 244 -23.60 4.33 13.81
C ARG A 244 -23.68 4.24 12.29
N THR A 245 -24.89 3.99 11.77
CA THR A 245 -25.14 4.06 10.33
C THR A 245 -24.87 5.48 9.80
N LEU A 246 -24.05 5.58 8.75
CA LEU A 246 -23.73 6.81 8.02
C LEU A 246 -24.28 6.71 6.60
N THR A 247 -24.99 7.74 6.13
CA THR A 247 -25.30 7.87 4.70
C THR A 247 -24.02 8.06 3.87
N SER A 248 -24.06 7.75 2.57
CA SER A 248 -22.93 7.97 1.66
C SER A 248 -22.42 9.42 1.67
N TYR A 249 -23.32 10.40 1.83
CA TYR A 249 -22.97 11.81 2.02
C TYR A 249 -22.29 12.11 3.37
N GLU A 250 -22.78 11.52 4.47
CA GLU A 250 -22.15 11.63 5.79
C GLU A 250 -20.78 10.96 5.88
N ALA A 251 -20.52 9.93 5.07
CA ALA A 251 -19.21 9.30 4.94
C ALA A 251 -18.26 10.18 4.11
N ALA A 252 -18.70 10.69 2.95
CA ALA A 252 -17.88 11.58 2.12
C ALA A 252 -17.45 12.85 2.89
N SER A 253 -18.37 13.49 3.61
CA SER A 253 -18.08 14.65 4.48
C SER A 253 -17.14 14.36 5.66
N ARG A 254 -16.87 13.08 5.96
CA ARG A 254 -15.89 12.62 6.96
C ARG A 254 -14.54 12.20 6.35
N GLY A 255 -14.34 12.45 5.06
CA GLY A 255 -13.07 12.19 4.36
C GLY A 255 -12.94 10.80 3.74
N PHE A 256 -14.02 10.00 3.69
CA PHE A 256 -14.03 8.77 2.90
C PHE A 256 -14.11 9.11 1.40
N CYS A 257 -13.34 8.42 0.56
CA CYS A 257 -13.32 8.70 -0.88
C CYS A 257 -14.65 8.30 -1.56
N GLU A 258 -15.22 9.19 -2.38
CA GLU A 258 -16.45 8.93 -3.13
C GLU A 258 -16.36 7.71 -4.05
N GLU A 259 -15.18 7.49 -4.67
CA GLU A 259 -14.85 6.32 -5.49
C GLU A 259 -14.96 4.99 -4.72
N TYR A 260 -14.77 4.99 -3.40
CA TYR A 260 -15.00 3.80 -2.59
C TYR A 260 -16.50 3.59 -2.36
N LEU A 261 -17.18 4.65 -1.93
CA LEU A 261 -18.59 4.64 -1.53
C LEU A 261 -19.53 4.24 -2.70
N SER A 262 -19.16 4.59 -3.93
CA SER A 262 -19.94 4.23 -5.13
C SER A 262 -19.74 2.80 -5.64
N ASN A 263 -18.59 2.18 -5.36
CA ASN A 263 -18.16 0.92 -6.00
C ASN A 263 -18.49 -0.37 -5.20
N ILE A 264 -19.15 -0.24 -4.04
CA ILE A 264 -19.36 -1.34 -3.06
C ILE A 264 -20.81 -1.85 -2.98
N SER A 265 -21.58 -1.67 -4.05
CA SER A 265 -22.94 -2.23 -4.15
C SER A 265 -22.91 -3.76 -4.32
N PRO A 266 -23.54 -4.55 -3.41
CA PRO A 266 -23.49 -6.01 -3.49
C PRO A 266 -24.19 -6.63 -4.70
N ASP A 267 -25.15 -5.90 -5.31
CA ASP A 267 -25.95 -6.41 -6.42
C ASP A 267 -25.56 -5.84 -7.79
N GLY A 268 -24.64 -4.87 -7.81
CA GLY A 268 -24.13 -4.19 -9.01
C GLY A 268 -25.17 -3.38 -9.78
N LYS A 269 -26.35 -3.10 -9.20
CA LYS A 269 -27.48 -2.42 -9.88
C LYS A 269 -27.95 -1.18 -9.14
N HIS A 270 -27.93 -1.21 -7.81
CA HIS A 270 -28.30 -0.07 -6.97
C HIS A 270 -27.06 0.67 -6.49
N LEU A 271 -27.18 1.95 -6.15
CA LEU A 271 -26.18 2.64 -5.35
C LEU A 271 -26.30 2.20 -3.88
N VAL A 272 -25.22 2.36 -3.11
CA VAL A 272 -25.28 2.16 -1.66
C VAL A 272 -25.79 3.44 -1.00
N ASP A 273 -26.81 3.30 -0.16
CA ASP A 273 -27.48 4.41 0.52
C ASP A 273 -26.77 4.77 1.82
N ALA A 274 -26.31 3.76 2.57
CA ALA A 274 -25.65 3.93 3.86
C ALA A 274 -24.72 2.77 4.26
N PHE A 275 -23.93 3.00 5.31
CA PHE A 275 -22.86 2.14 5.80
C PHE A 275 -22.86 2.05 7.32
N SER A 276 -22.43 0.93 7.92
CA SER A 276 -22.03 0.85 9.32
C SER A 276 -20.75 0.03 9.49
N GLU A 277 -20.06 0.25 10.62
CA GLU A 277 -18.71 -0.25 10.91
C GLU A 277 -17.60 0.28 9.97
N LEU A 278 -17.83 1.42 9.31
CA LEU A 278 -16.80 2.09 8.52
C LEU A 278 -15.61 2.44 9.40
N THR A 279 -14.41 1.99 9.01
CA THR A 279 -13.18 2.25 9.75
C THR A 279 -12.21 3.09 8.93
N THR A 280 -11.62 4.11 9.55
CA THR A 280 -10.58 4.97 8.97
C THR A 280 -9.54 5.35 10.03
N ILE A 281 -8.50 6.09 9.65
CA ILE A 281 -7.51 6.69 10.56
C ILE A 281 -7.41 8.17 10.19
N THR A 282 -7.39 9.05 11.20
CA THR A 282 -7.31 10.51 10.97
C THR A 282 -6.10 10.86 10.10
N PHE A 283 -6.28 11.79 9.18
CA PHE A 283 -5.27 12.26 8.22
C PHE A 283 -4.80 11.24 7.16
N ILE A 284 -5.39 10.04 7.04
CA ILE A 284 -4.99 9.05 6.02
C ILE A 284 -4.94 9.64 4.59
N GLN A 285 -5.85 10.57 4.25
CA GLN A 285 -5.87 11.24 2.95
C GLN A 285 -4.58 12.02 2.63
N HIS A 286 -3.84 12.52 3.63
CA HIS A 286 -2.61 13.28 3.43
C HIS A 286 -1.41 12.40 3.05
N THR A 287 -1.53 11.07 3.14
CA THR A 287 -0.50 10.14 2.65
C THR A 287 -0.44 10.08 1.11
N LYS A 288 -1.50 10.52 0.42
CA LYS A 288 -1.61 10.54 -1.05
C LYS A 288 -0.50 11.42 -1.66
N ASN A 289 0.43 10.80 -2.38
CA ASN A 289 1.58 11.44 -3.03
C ASN A 289 2.53 12.22 -2.09
N ASN A 290 2.45 12.02 -0.77
CA ASN A 290 3.31 12.70 0.22
C ASN A 290 4.21 11.68 0.93
N TYR A 291 5.44 11.51 0.46
CA TYR A 291 6.38 10.53 0.99
C TYR A 291 6.74 10.76 2.47
N GLU A 292 7.00 12.01 2.87
CA GLU A 292 7.46 12.33 4.23
C GLU A 292 6.39 11.93 5.25
N PHE A 293 5.15 12.38 5.04
CA PHE A 293 4.03 12.03 5.90
C PHE A 293 3.64 10.55 5.78
N ALA A 294 3.59 9.97 4.58
CA ALA A 294 3.23 8.55 4.41
C ALA A 294 4.23 7.61 5.11
N ASN A 295 5.53 7.93 5.06
CA ASN A 295 6.57 7.16 5.74
C ASN A 295 6.44 7.23 7.26
N PHE A 296 6.16 8.41 7.81
CA PHE A 296 5.85 8.57 9.24
C PHE A 296 4.57 7.81 9.62
N PHE A 297 3.46 8.12 8.94
CA PHE A 297 2.12 7.61 9.19
C PHE A 297 2.07 6.08 9.17
N TRP A 298 2.49 5.44 8.08
CA TRP A 298 2.41 3.98 7.99
C TRP A 298 3.40 3.27 8.92
N SER A 299 4.56 3.87 9.20
CA SER A 299 5.47 3.35 10.24
C SER A 299 4.84 3.41 11.64
N TYR A 300 4.08 4.46 11.94
CA TYR A 300 3.34 4.60 13.20
C TYR A 300 2.21 3.55 13.29
N VAL A 301 1.37 3.52 12.26
CA VAL A 301 0.20 2.64 12.15
C VAL A 301 0.59 1.17 12.29
N VAL A 302 1.61 0.70 11.55
CA VAL A 302 2.07 -0.69 11.61
C VAL A 302 2.68 -1.06 12.97
N LYS A 303 3.28 -0.10 13.67
CA LYS A 303 3.97 -0.31 14.95
C LYS A 303 3.01 -0.30 16.16
N TYR A 304 2.00 0.56 16.15
CA TYR A 304 1.18 0.84 17.34
C TYR A 304 -0.31 0.50 17.19
N ILE A 305 -0.86 0.42 15.98
CA ILE A 305 -2.28 0.08 15.77
C ILE A 305 -2.42 -1.43 15.50
N SER A 306 -3.48 -2.05 16.02
CA SER A 306 -3.77 -3.46 15.77
C SER A 306 -4.48 -3.62 14.42
N PRO A 307 -3.99 -4.48 13.50
CA PRO A 307 -4.58 -4.63 12.17
C PRO A 307 -6.02 -5.18 12.21
N GLU A 308 -6.39 -5.92 13.27
CA GLU A 308 -7.73 -6.48 13.47
C GLU A 308 -8.84 -5.42 13.43
N ILE A 309 -8.56 -4.21 13.93
CA ILE A 309 -9.51 -3.09 13.92
C ILE A 309 -9.65 -2.54 12.49
N LEU A 310 -8.59 -2.58 11.69
CA LEU A 310 -8.55 -2.05 10.32
C LEU A 310 -9.17 -2.99 9.28
N THR A 311 -9.36 -4.27 9.63
CA THR A 311 -9.99 -5.32 8.82
C THR A 311 -11.39 -5.70 9.35
N GLN A 312 -12.08 -4.77 10.00
CA GLN A 312 -13.41 -5.03 10.54
C GLN A 312 -14.45 -5.03 9.40
N LYS A 313 -15.17 -6.14 9.24
CA LYS A 313 -16.18 -6.32 8.18
C LYS A 313 -17.25 -5.23 8.21
N ILE A 314 -17.38 -4.52 7.09
CA ILE A 314 -18.29 -3.40 6.88
C ILE A 314 -19.68 -3.91 6.47
N ARG A 315 -20.74 -3.24 6.94
CA ARG A 315 -22.12 -3.49 6.51
C ARG A 315 -22.61 -2.36 5.61
N VAL A 316 -23.20 -2.73 4.48
CA VAL A 316 -23.76 -1.81 3.48
C VAL A 316 -25.28 -1.94 3.40
N TYR A 317 -25.97 -0.82 3.26
CA TYR A 317 -27.43 -0.73 3.13
C TYR A 317 -27.78 -0.15 1.77
N TRP A 318 -28.65 -0.82 1.02
CA TRP A 318 -28.91 -0.52 -0.38
C TRP A 318 -30.33 -0.89 -0.83
N GLY A 319 -30.89 -0.08 -1.72
CA GLY A 319 -32.14 -0.36 -2.43
C GLY A 319 -33.39 0.11 -1.69
N HIS A 320 -34.57 -0.33 -2.15
CA HIS A 320 -35.83 0.16 -1.61
C HIS A 320 -36.05 -0.22 -0.14
N ALA A 321 -36.60 0.72 0.64
CA ALA A 321 -36.79 0.62 2.09
C ALA A 321 -37.65 -0.57 2.58
N ASP A 322 -38.38 -1.24 1.69
CA ASP A 322 -39.16 -2.44 1.96
C ASP A 322 -38.40 -3.76 1.72
N LYS A 323 -37.12 -3.68 1.29
CA LYS A 323 -36.27 -4.85 0.98
C LYS A 323 -35.20 -5.05 2.05
N ARG A 324 -34.78 -6.32 2.21
CA ARG A 324 -33.71 -6.72 3.14
C ARG A 324 -32.38 -5.97 2.95
N GLY A 325 -32.08 -5.54 1.72
CA GLY A 325 -30.90 -4.73 1.43
C GLY A 325 -30.88 -3.40 2.19
N ALA A 326 -32.05 -2.78 2.40
CA ALA A 326 -32.19 -1.53 3.13
C ALA A 326 -32.45 -1.72 4.63
N THR A 327 -33.11 -2.82 5.05
CA THR A 327 -33.44 -3.06 6.47
C THR A 327 -32.33 -3.78 7.24
N ASP A 328 -31.82 -4.88 6.68
CA ASP A 328 -30.91 -5.78 7.36
C ASP A 328 -29.45 -5.44 6.99
N GLY A 329 -29.27 -4.91 5.78
CA GLY A 329 -27.96 -4.65 5.17
C GLY A 329 -27.23 -5.93 4.80
N THR A 330 -26.23 -5.80 3.93
CA THR A 330 -25.32 -6.88 3.55
C THR A 330 -23.99 -6.68 4.27
N LEU A 331 -23.48 -7.72 4.94
CA LEU A 331 -22.10 -7.72 5.43
C LEU A 331 -21.20 -8.06 4.24
N LEU A 332 -20.24 -7.19 3.93
CA LEU A 332 -19.28 -7.44 2.87
C LEU A 332 -18.03 -8.12 3.43
N GLU A 333 -17.51 -9.07 2.66
CA GLU A 333 -16.20 -9.68 2.89
C GLU A 333 -15.21 -9.03 1.92
N ASP A 334 -13.98 -8.76 2.38
CA ASP A 334 -12.89 -8.12 1.61
C ASP A 334 -13.14 -6.68 1.10
N SER A 335 -14.08 -5.93 1.67
CA SER A 335 -14.39 -4.54 1.27
C SER A 335 -13.82 -3.46 2.19
N ASP A 336 -12.80 -3.73 3.00
CA ASP A 336 -12.32 -2.79 4.03
C ASP A 336 -11.78 -1.49 3.41
N TYR A 337 -12.18 -0.33 3.95
CA TYR A 337 -11.79 0.97 3.40
C TYR A 337 -10.27 1.16 3.37
N ILE A 338 -9.55 0.73 4.41
CA ILE A 338 -8.08 0.82 4.48
C ILE A 338 -7.43 -0.01 3.36
N LYS A 339 -7.89 -1.25 3.17
CA LYS A 339 -7.42 -2.19 2.12
C LYS A 339 -7.73 -1.66 0.72
N TRP A 340 -8.90 -1.04 0.52
CA TRP A 340 -9.22 -0.33 -0.71
C TRP A 340 -8.32 0.89 -0.92
N PHE A 341 -8.07 1.69 0.12
CA PHE A 341 -7.30 2.93 0.03
C PHE A 341 -5.86 2.65 -0.41
N VAL A 342 -5.17 1.70 0.23
CA VAL A 342 -3.78 1.36 -0.14
C VAL A 342 -3.63 0.74 -1.53
N LYS A 343 -4.68 0.09 -2.02
CA LYS A 343 -4.72 -0.54 -3.35
C LYS A 343 -4.95 0.47 -4.47
N ASN A 344 -5.75 1.51 -4.25
CA ASN A 344 -6.21 2.45 -5.29
C ASN A 344 -5.56 3.84 -5.20
N ILE A 345 -5.04 4.23 -4.03
CA ILE A 345 -4.40 5.54 -3.81
C ILE A 345 -2.88 5.35 -3.68
N LYS A 346 -2.11 6.22 -4.33
CA LYS A 346 -0.64 6.26 -4.20
C LYS A 346 -0.24 6.79 -2.82
N CYS A 347 -0.25 5.91 -1.83
CA CYS A 347 0.01 6.26 -0.43
C CYS A 347 1.09 5.40 0.24
N ILE A 348 1.64 4.39 -0.44
CA ILE A 348 2.67 3.52 0.13
C ILE A 348 4.05 4.12 -0.15
N PRO A 349 4.81 4.49 0.89
CA PRO A 349 6.11 5.14 0.74
C PRO A 349 7.16 4.10 0.31
N THR A 350 8.02 4.50 -0.63
CA THR A 350 9.00 3.61 -1.27
C THR A 350 10.44 3.97 -0.88
N THR A 351 11.36 3.02 -1.10
CA THR A 351 12.81 3.27 -0.98
C THR A 351 13.34 4.38 -1.91
N GLU A 352 12.60 4.73 -2.96
CA GLU A 352 12.92 5.79 -3.92
C GLU A 352 12.48 7.20 -3.44
N LYS A 353 11.92 7.30 -2.23
CA LYS A 353 11.29 8.52 -1.68
C LYS A 353 10.04 9.00 -2.45
N THR A 354 9.30 8.06 -3.04
CA THR A 354 8.03 8.31 -3.73
C THR A 354 6.88 7.59 -3.01
N CYS A 355 5.64 7.87 -3.40
CA CYS A 355 4.48 7.05 -3.00
C CYS A 355 3.93 6.29 -4.20
N GLU A 356 3.61 5.01 -4.02
CA GLU A 356 3.00 4.15 -5.03
C GLU A 356 1.76 3.41 -4.50
N LEU A 357 1.05 2.73 -5.40
CA LEU A 357 -0.02 1.79 -5.06
C LEU A 357 0.57 0.55 -4.38
N SER A 358 -0.12 -0.02 -3.39
CA SER A 358 0.40 -1.21 -2.69
C SER A 358 0.64 -2.41 -3.62
N SER A 359 -0.17 -2.54 -4.67
CA SER A 359 -0.04 -3.55 -5.73
C SER A 359 1.22 -3.41 -6.59
N ASN A 360 1.85 -2.23 -6.62
CA ASN A 360 3.09 -1.96 -7.35
C ASN A 360 4.34 -2.09 -6.47
N VAL A 361 4.17 -2.24 -5.14
CA VAL A 361 5.25 -2.21 -4.17
C VAL A 361 5.64 -3.62 -3.74
N PHE A 362 6.95 -3.87 -3.71
CA PHE A 362 7.54 -5.12 -3.20
C PHE A 362 7.75 -5.07 -1.69
N SER A 363 7.50 -6.20 -1.04
CA SER A 363 7.82 -6.43 0.37
C SER A 363 9.34 -6.42 0.60
N ASP A 364 9.77 -6.18 1.85
CA ASP A 364 11.19 -6.15 2.19
C ASP A 364 11.80 -7.55 2.20
N GLN A 365 12.21 -8.01 1.02
CA GLN A 365 12.95 -9.25 0.83
C GLN A 365 14.32 -8.97 0.21
N LYS A 366 15.37 -9.45 0.89
CA LYS A 366 16.75 -9.21 0.51
C LYS A 366 17.08 -9.72 -0.90
N GLU A 367 16.65 -10.94 -1.23
CA GLU A 367 16.93 -11.58 -2.53
C GLU A 367 16.36 -10.79 -3.71
N LEU A 368 15.13 -10.27 -3.55
CA LEU A 368 14.51 -9.40 -4.55
C LEU A 368 15.16 -8.01 -4.56
N LYS A 369 15.53 -7.43 -3.41
CA LYS A 369 16.24 -6.15 -3.35
C LYS A 369 17.59 -6.21 -4.08
N ASP A 370 18.39 -7.25 -3.86
CA ASP A 370 19.68 -7.42 -4.55
C ASP A 370 19.48 -7.51 -6.09
N LEU A 371 18.41 -8.19 -6.52
CA LEU A 371 18.04 -8.35 -7.94
C LEU A 371 17.48 -7.07 -8.59
N CYS A 372 16.54 -6.34 -7.98
CA CYS A 372 15.78 -5.28 -8.66
C CYS A 372 15.59 -3.93 -7.93
N SER A 373 16.19 -3.71 -6.76
CA SER A 373 16.00 -2.49 -5.92
C SER A 373 16.20 -1.13 -6.59
N LYS A 374 16.96 -1.05 -7.70
CA LYS A 374 17.19 0.19 -8.45
C LYS A 374 16.09 0.52 -9.47
N TYR A 375 15.21 -0.43 -9.78
CA TYR A 375 14.25 -0.35 -10.88
C TYR A 375 12.81 -0.65 -10.46
N MET A 376 12.62 -1.15 -9.24
CA MET A 376 11.32 -1.56 -8.70
C MET A 376 11.12 -0.96 -7.32
N SER A 377 9.90 -0.49 -7.06
CA SER A 377 9.54 0.17 -5.81
C SER A 377 9.46 -0.83 -4.66
N PHE A 378 10.40 -0.76 -3.72
CA PHE A 378 10.31 -1.51 -2.45
C PHE A 378 9.68 -0.65 -1.37
N SER A 379 8.93 -1.28 -0.47
CA SER A 379 8.38 -0.64 0.72
C SER A 379 9.49 -0.03 1.57
N SER A 380 9.32 1.23 2.00
CA SER A 380 10.18 1.82 3.05
C SER A 380 9.73 1.45 4.46
N ILE A 381 8.47 1.02 4.63
CA ILE A 381 7.95 0.54 5.91
C ILE A 381 8.26 -0.95 6.13
N SER A 382 8.60 -1.30 7.37
CA SER A 382 8.85 -2.68 7.79
C SER A 382 7.55 -3.30 8.33
N VAL A 383 7.00 -4.26 7.58
CA VAL A 383 5.79 -5.00 7.96
C VAL A 383 6.17 -6.26 8.76
N PRO A 384 5.60 -6.50 9.97
CA PRO A 384 5.90 -7.68 10.76
C PRO A 384 5.47 -8.98 10.05
N GLN A 385 6.43 -9.82 9.67
CA GLN A 385 6.17 -11.10 8.98
C GLN A 385 5.29 -12.08 9.79
N ASN A 386 5.22 -11.91 11.11
CA ASN A 386 4.44 -12.75 12.03
C ASN A 386 2.97 -12.36 12.18
N LYS A 387 2.50 -11.25 11.57
CA LYS A 387 1.11 -10.82 11.59
C LYS A 387 0.51 -10.91 10.19
N THR A 388 -0.29 -11.96 9.94
CA THR A 388 -0.84 -12.24 8.60
C THR A 388 -1.77 -11.14 8.10
N GLN A 389 -2.55 -10.49 8.96
CA GLN A 389 -3.51 -9.47 8.52
C GLN A 389 -2.83 -8.23 7.90
N TRP A 390 -1.59 -7.88 8.28
CA TRP A 390 -0.88 -6.79 7.61
C TRP A 390 -0.55 -7.12 6.14
N ASN A 391 -0.27 -8.40 5.84
CA ASN A 391 -0.10 -8.85 4.47
C ASN A 391 -1.43 -8.83 3.70
N GLU A 392 -2.56 -9.07 4.37
CA GLU A 392 -3.92 -8.97 3.77
C GLU A 392 -4.32 -7.52 3.50
N ILE A 393 -3.95 -6.57 4.36
CA ILE A 393 -4.21 -5.12 4.18
C ILE A 393 -3.38 -4.59 3.01
N PHE A 394 -2.04 -4.74 3.06
CA PHE A 394 -1.16 -4.14 2.06
C PHE A 394 -1.06 -4.95 0.77
N ASN A 395 -1.02 -6.28 0.87
CA ASN A 395 -0.85 -7.21 -0.25
C ASN A 395 0.34 -6.85 -1.18
N PHE A 396 1.48 -6.53 -0.58
CA PHE A 396 2.73 -6.24 -1.30
C PHE A 396 3.22 -7.45 -2.10
N LYS A 397 3.88 -7.19 -3.23
CA LYS A 397 4.51 -8.23 -4.04
C LYS A 397 5.60 -8.96 -3.24
N THR A 398 5.49 -10.28 -3.14
CA THR A 398 6.49 -11.19 -2.56
C THR A 398 7.26 -11.98 -3.61
N LYS A 399 6.85 -11.91 -4.87
CA LYS A 399 7.51 -12.51 -6.03
C LYS A 399 7.34 -11.63 -7.26
N LEU A 400 8.24 -11.76 -8.23
CA LEU A 400 8.13 -11.09 -9.53
C LEU A 400 7.04 -11.77 -10.37
N SER A 401 6.10 -10.99 -10.90
CA SER A 401 5.20 -11.47 -11.95
C SER A 401 5.92 -11.49 -13.31
N ILE A 402 5.28 -12.11 -14.30
CA ILE A 402 5.82 -12.18 -15.66
C ILE A 402 6.08 -10.79 -16.24
N ASN A 403 5.14 -9.85 -16.05
CA ASN A 403 5.33 -8.48 -16.50
C ASN A 403 6.50 -7.81 -15.77
N ASP A 404 6.66 -8.04 -14.46
CA ASP A 404 7.79 -7.46 -13.70
C ASP A 404 9.16 -7.91 -14.25
N TYR A 405 9.31 -9.16 -14.73
CA TYR A 405 10.55 -9.61 -15.37
C TYR A 405 10.84 -8.83 -16.66
N PHE A 406 9.85 -8.66 -17.55
CA PHE A 406 10.02 -7.95 -18.81
C PHE A 406 10.25 -6.45 -18.59
N ASP A 407 9.50 -5.83 -17.68
CA ASP A 407 9.62 -4.42 -17.32
C ASP A 407 10.99 -4.13 -16.67
N LEU A 408 11.55 -5.09 -15.91
CA LEU A 408 12.90 -4.99 -15.36
C LEU A 408 13.98 -5.02 -16.45
N ILE A 409 13.86 -5.92 -17.44
CA ILE A 409 14.78 -5.96 -18.59
C ILE A 409 14.72 -4.64 -19.37
N GLU A 410 13.51 -4.11 -19.60
CA GLU A 410 13.29 -2.85 -20.30
C GLU A 410 13.88 -1.65 -19.54
N LYS A 411 13.65 -1.55 -18.22
CA LYS A 411 14.25 -0.50 -17.37
C LYS A 411 15.78 -0.58 -17.33
N ILE A 412 16.34 -1.79 -17.22
CA ILE A 412 17.80 -2.00 -17.27
C ILE A 412 18.39 -1.56 -18.62
N ARG A 413 17.69 -1.83 -19.73
CA ARG A 413 18.10 -1.41 -21.08
C ARG A 413 18.23 0.09 -21.22
N TYR A 414 17.35 0.87 -20.59
CA TYR A 414 17.43 2.34 -20.61
C TYR A 414 18.51 2.91 -19.66
N ASP A 415 19.09 2.12 -18.76
CA ASP A 415 20.21 2.52 -17.89
C ASP A 415 21.58 2.09 -18.45
N GLU A 416 21.91 2.60 -19.65
CA GLU A 416 23.21 2.35 -20.31
C GLU A 416 24.42 2.80 -19.47
N LYS A 417 24.24 3.78 -18.56
CA LYS A 417 25.31 4.32 -17.72
C LYS A 417 25.87 3.30 -16.74
N ASN A 418 25.03 2.37 -16.26
CA ASN A 418 25.40 1.37 -15.24
C ASN A 418 25.46 -0.04 -15.83
N LEU A 419 25.68 -0.16 -17.14
CA LEU A 419 25.58 -1.42 -17.87
C LEU A 419 26.50 -2.52 -17.33
N LYS A 420 27.72 -2.19 -16.85
CA LYS A 420 28.65 -3.16 -16.25
C LYS A 420 28.06 -3.82 -15.00
N ASP A 421 27.58 -3.02 -14.05
CA ASP A 421 26.96 -3.51 -12.80
C ASP A 421 25.65 -4.26 -13.08
N ASN A 422 24.97 -3.91 -14.18
CA ASN A 422 23.78 -4.60 -14.64
C ASN A 422 24.06 -5.95 -15.33
N LEU A 423 25.30 -6.27 -15.75
CA LEU A 423 25.58 -7.56 -16.42
C LEU A 423 25.28 -8.76 -15.51
N GLU A 424 25.76 -8.73 -14.26
CA GLU A 424 25.51 -9.80 -13.29
C GLU A 424 24.02 -9.87 -12.90
N ARG A 425 23.36 -8.71 -12.81
CA ARG A 425 21.91 -8.60 -12.58
C ARG A 425 21.09 -9.23 -13.71
N ILE A 426 21.44 -8.98 -14.97
CA ILE A 426 20.78 -9.58 -16.15
C ILE A 426 20.97 -11.11 -16.15
N GLN A 427 22.16 -11.62 -15.85
CA GLN A 427 22.39 -13.07 -15.77
C GLN A 427 21.65 -13.72 -14.59
N SER A 428 21.56 -13.02 -13.45
CA SER A 428 20.77 -13.46 -12.30
C SER A 428 19.27 -13.48 -12.59
N LEU A 429 18.79 -12.51 -13.37
CA LEU A 429 17.42 -12.42 -13.87
C LEU A 429 17.08 -13.56 -14.85
N TYR A 430 17.98 -13.88 -15.79
CA TYR A 430 17.81 -15.05 -16.66
C TYR A 430 17.81 -16.37 -15.86
N SER A 431 18.70 -16.52 -14.88
CA SER A 431 18.70 -17.62 -13.91
C SER A 431 17.36 -17.75 -13.17
N HIS A 432 16.70 -16.64 -12.85
CA HIS A 432 15.42 -16.65 -12.15
C HIS A 432 14.27 -17.02 -13.09
N ILE A 433 14.27 -16.49 -14.31
CA ILE A 433 13.30 -16.83 -15.35
C ILE A 433 13.38 -18.33 -15.70
N LEU A 434 14.58 -18.87 -15.94
CA LEU A 434 14.80 -20.29 -16.26
C LEU A 434 14.19 -21.24 -15.22
N LYS A 435 14.34 -20.93 -13.92
CA LYS A 435 13.75 -21.70 -12.82
C LYS A 435 12.23 -21.56 -12.75
N GLU A 436 11.72 -20.34 -12.82
CA GLU A 436 10.28 -20.07 -12.67
C GLU A 436 9.47 -20.55 -13.87
N MET A 437 10.07 -20.59 -15.07
CA MET A 437 9.45 -21.10 -16.30
C MET A 437 8.92 -22.53 -16.17
N TYR A 438 9.43 -23.36 -15.25
CA TYR A 438 8.86 -24.66 -14.97
C TYR A 438 7.45 -24.55 -14.34
N TYR A 439 7.26 -23.60 -13.42
CA TYR A 439 6.04 -23.44 -12.63
C TYR A 439 4.95 -22.59 -13.29
N TRP A 440 5.25 -21.88 -14.39
CA TRP A 440 4.27 -21.05 -15.09
C TRP A 440 3.09 -21.86 -15.65
N SER A 441 1.87 -21.37 -15.38
CA SER A 441 0.62 -21.86 -15.94
C SER A 441 0.49 -21.60 -17.45
N GLY A 442 -0.56 -22.14 -18.08
CA GLY A 442 -0.80 -21.96 -19.52
C GLY A 442 -0.96 -20.48 -19.93
N ASP A 443 -1.77 -19.73 -19.18
CA ASP A 443 -2.04 -18.31 -19.44
C ASP A 443 -0.81 -17.43 -19.18
N GLU A 444 -0.03 -17.78 -18.16
CA GLU A 444 1.27 -17.17 -17.87
C GLU A 444 2.26 -17.37 -19.03
N ARG A 445 2.38 -18.59 -19.57
CA ARG A 445 3.23 -18.87 -20.75
C ARG A 445 2.72 -18.13 -22.00
N ASN A 446 1.42 -18.01 -22.20
CA ASN A 446 0.85 -17.24 -23.30
C ASN A 446 1.15 -15.73 -23.17
N THR A 447 1.03 -15.18 -21.95
CA THR A 447 1.38 -13.80 -21.63
C THR A 447 2.86 -13.54 -21.90
N ALA A 448 3.74 -14.47 -21.48
CA ALA A 448 5.17 -14.38 -21.76
C ALA A 448 5.46 -14.42 -23.27
N LYS A 449 4.84 -15.33 -24.04
CA LYS A 449 4.97 -15.41 -25.51
C LYS A 449 4.56 -14.12 -26.24
N GLU A 450 3.55 -13.41 -25.75
CA GLU A 450 3.19 -12.10 -26.33
C GLU A 450 4.23 -11.02 -25.98
N ARG A 451 4.71 -10.96 -24.71
CA ARG A 451 5.76 -10.02 -24.29
C ARG A 451 7.11 -10.27 -24.98
N THR A 452 7.47 -11.53 -25.30
CA THR A 452 8.76 -11.81 -25.96
C THR A 452 8.88 -11.17 -27.34
N LYS A 453 7.77 -11.00 -28.09
CA LYS A 453 7.76 -10.40 -29.44
C LYS A 453 8.37 -9.00 -29.51
N SER A 454 8.26 -8.21 -28.44
CA SER A 454 8.85 -6.87 -28.32
C SER A 454 10.02 -6.80 -27.35
N SER A 455 10.46 -7.94 -26.81
CA SER A 455 11.53 -8.00 -25.81
C SER A 455 12.91 -7.87 -26.45
N TYR A 456 13.75 -7.03 -25.82
CA TYR A 456 15.16 -6.88 -26.16
C TYR A 456 16.01 -7.66 -25.16
N LEU A 457 16.97 -8.45 -25.63
CA LEU A 457 17.97 -9.09 -24.78
C LEU A 457 19.39 -8.66 -25.21
N LEU A 458 20.35 -8.93 -24.32
CA LEU A 458 21.73 -8.51 -24.49
C LEU A 458 22.53 -9.54 -25.30
N THR A 459 23.28 -9.08 -26.30
CA THR A 459 24.21 -9.90 -27.09
C THR A 459 25.56 -10.07 -26.41
N GLU A 460 26.36 -11.05 -26.85
CA GLU A 460 27.72 -11.27 -26.33
C GLU A 460 28.62 -10.04 -26.47
N ASN A 461 28.48 -9.28 -27.58
CA ASN A 461 29.13 -7.99 -27.83
C ASN A 461 28.46 -6.78 -27.14
N ILE A 462 27.58 -7.03 -26.16
CA ILE A 462 26.99 -6.01 -25.26
C ILE A 462 26.11 -4.99 -26.03
N GLN A 463 25.29 -5.48 -26.96
CA GLN A 463 24.28 -4.69 -27.68
C GLN A 463 22.87 -5.22 -27.38
N TRP A 464 21.88 -4.35 -27.37
CA TRP A 464 20.47 -4.73 -27.22
C TRP A 464 19.86 -5.05 -28.58
N LYS A 465 19.27 -6.24 -28.74
CA LYS A 465 18.56 -6.67 -29.94
C LYS A 465 17.23 -7.35 -29.58
N LEU A 466 16.25 -7.26 -30.49
CA LEU A 466 14.98 -8.00 -30.37
C LEU A 466 15.26 -9.50 -30.32
N SER A 467 14.51 -10.24 -29.50
CA SER A 467 14.78 -11.67 -29.30
C SER A 467 14.61 -12.50 -30.58
N SER A 468 13.72 -12.10 -31.50
CA SER A 468 13.55 -12.69 -32.84
C SER A 468 14.77 -12.57 -33.77
N ASP A 469 15.64 -11.59 -33.49
CA ASP A 469 16.84 -11.31 -34.28
C ASP A 469 18.08 -11.97 -33.68
N LEU A 470 17.96 -12.52 -32.48
CA LEU A 470 19.05 -13.18 -31.76
C LEU A 470 19.28 -14.61 -32.25
N TYR A 471 20.53 -15.02 -32.09
CA TYR A 471 20.99 -16.37 -32.35
C TYR A 471 21.59 -16.98 -31.08
N PHE A 472 21.59 -18.31 -30.98
CA PHE A 472 22.28 -19.03 -29.92
C PHE A 472 23.06 -20.21 -30.50
N TYR A 473 24.36 -20.29 -30.23
CA TYR A 473 25.23 -21.36 -30.72
C TYR A 473 25.30 -22.49 -29.69
N MET A 474 24.92 -23.70 -30.11
CA MET A 474 24.71 -24.85 -29.22
C MET A 474 25.99 -25.58 -28.80
N GLU A 475 27.16 -25.31 -29.40
CA GLU A 475 28.35 -26.18 -29.26
C GLU A 475 29.62 -25.47 -28.73
N ASP A 476 29.91 -25.73 -27.45
CA ASP A 476 31.12 -25.38 -26.67
C ASP A 476 31.33 -23.89 -26.29
N ASN A 477 31.92 -23.68 -25.10
CA ASN A 477 32.01 -22.41 -24.38
C ASN A 477 33.14 -21.46 -24.86
N ARG A 478 33.91 -21.84 -25.88
CA ARG A 478 35.05 -21.04 -26.32
C ARG A 478 34.53 -19.84 -27.11
N ALA A 479 34.87 -18.65 -26.63
CA ALA A 479 34.43 -17.39 -27.21
C ALA A 479 34.86 -17.28 -28.69
N ASN A 480 33.96 -17.67 -29.60
CA ASN A 480 34.05 -17.36 -31.02
C ASN A 480 33.75 -15.87 -31.20
N ASN A 481 34.72 -15.02 -30.84
CA ASN A 481 34.60 -13.57 -30.96
C ASN A 481 34.15 -13.19 -32.38
N ALA A 482 34.75 -13.79 -33.41
CA ALA A 482 34.34 -13.59 -34.80
C ALA A 482 32.84 -13.88 -35.09
N LEU A 483 32.25 -14.89 -34.44
CA LEU A 483 30.81 -15.15 -34.55
C LEU A 483 30.00 -14.10 -33.77
N ASN A 484 30.41 -13.81 -32.54
CA ASN A 484 29.73 -12.88 -31.63
C ASN A 484 29.78 -11.41 -32.09
N ASP A 485 30.82 -11.04 -32.84
CA ASP A 485 31.03 -9.70 -33.39
C ASP A 485 30.17 -9.46 -34.64
N ALA A 486 29.91 -10.52 -35.42
CA ALA A 486 29.22 -10.45 -36.71
C ALA A 486 27.77 -10.97 -36.69
N ILE A 487 27.40 -11.81 -35.72
CA ILE A 487 26.04 -12.30 -35.48
C ILE A 487 25.62 -11.89 -34.06
N PRO A 488 24.42 -11.34 -33.86
CA PRO A 488 23.92 -10.98 -32.53
C PRO A 488 23.58 -12.25 -31.72
N CYS A 489 24.60 -12.89 -31.15
CA CYS A 489 24.44 -14.05 -30.29
C CYS A 489 24.03 -13.65 -28.87
N LEU A 490 23.02 -14.32 -28.29
CA LEU A 490 22.56 -14.07 -26.91
C LEU A 490 23.69 -14.27 -25.89
N LYS A 491 23.84 -13.32 -24.96
CA LYS A 491 24.77 -13.42 -23.83
C LYS A 491 24.18 -14.25 -22.69
N LEU A 492 24.76 -15.41 -22.45
CA LEU A 492 24.48 -16.25 -21.28
C LEU A 492 25.79 -16.66 -20.59
N ASP A 493 25.80 -16.60 -19.26
CA ASP A 493 26.90 -17.13 -18.45
C ASP A 493 26.93 -18.67 -18.44
N PHE A 494 27.98 -19.24 -17.84
CA PHE A 494 28.15 -20.69 -17.76
C PHE A 494 27.00 -21.40 -17.01
N LYS A 495 26.37 -20.73 -16.04
CA LYS A 495 25.30 -21.32 -15.23
C LYS A 495 24.01 -21.42 -16.07
N ASN A 496 23.60 -20.33 -16.69
CA ASN A 496 22.41 -20.25 -17.54
C ASN A 496 22.56 -21.10 -18.82
N ARG A 497 23.78 -21.22 -19.39
CA ARG A 497 24.06 -22.10 -20.54
C ARG A 497 23.92 -23.60 -20.24
N ASN A 498 24.04 -24.01 -18.97
CA ASN A 498 23.93 -25.40 -18.54
C ASN A 498 22.61 -25.69 -17.79
N ASP A 499 21.65 -24.76 -17.82
CA ASP A 499 20.34 -24.97 -17.20
C ASP A 499 19.47 -25.94 -18.02
N LEU A 500 18.74 -26.82 -17.35
CA LEU A 500 17.91 -27.83 -18.00
C LEU A 500 16.71 -27.23 -18.76
N HIS A 501 16.27 -26.03 -18.41
CA HIS A 501 15.18 -25.31 -19.08
C HIS A 501 15.65 -24.35 -20.18
N LEU A 502 16.94 -24.37 -20.55
CA LEU A 502 17.48 -23.49 -21.59
C LEU A 502 16.76 -23.66 -22.94
N HIS A 503 16.37 -24.89 -23.31
CA HIS A 503 15.65 -25.11 -24.57
C HIS A 503 14.30 -24.40 -24.58
N ASP A 504 13.52 -24.55 -23.49
CA ASP A 504 12.22 -23.90 -23.30
C ASP A 504 12.37 -22.37 -23.34
N PHE A 505 13.43 -21.82 -22.75
CA PHE A 505 13.75 -20.39 -22.78
C PHE A 505 14.04 -19.89 -24.21
N LEU A 506 14.90 -20.60 -24.96
CA LEU A 506 15.23 -20.23 -26.34
C LEU A 506 14.01 -20.30 -27.26
N GLU A 507 13.12 -21.29 -27.06
CA GLU A 507 11.84 -21.38 -27.80
C GLU A 507 10.88 -20.25 -27.41
N LEU A 508 10.68 -19.99 -26.11
CA LEU A 508 9.81 -18.91 -25.61
C LEU A 508 10.18 -17.54 -26.17
N PHE A 509 11.48 -17.24 -26.24
CA PHE A 509 12.01 -15.99 -26.78
C PHE A 509 12.18 -16.00 -28.32
N ASN A 510 11.84 -17.10 -29.00
CA ASN A 510 11.97 -17.26 -30.47
C ASN A 510 13.41 -17.01 -30.99
N ILE A 511 14.41 -17.50 -30.25
CA ILE A 511 15.84 -17.30 -30.53
C ILE A 511 16.34 -18.40 -31.47
N LYS A 512 17.04 -18.02 -32.55
CA LYS A 512 17.46 -18.93 -33.61
C LYS A 512 18.67 -19.78 -33.18
N GLN A 513 18.48 -21.09 -33.09
CA GLN A 513 19.55 -22.02 -32.69
C GLN A 513 20.47 -22.36 -33.87
N ILE A 514 21.79 -22.21 -33.69
CA ILE A 514 22.83 -22.61 -34.65
C ILE A 514 23.56 -23.85 -34.10
N ARG A 515 23.60 -24.93 -34.88
CA ARG A 515 24.34 -26.17 -34.58
C ARG A 515 25.49 -26.35 -35.58
N MET A 516 26.42 -27.29 -35.34
CA MET A 516 27.55 -27.54 -36.25
C MET A 516 27.11 -27.83 -37.69
N ASN A 517 26.02 -28.57 -37.87
CA ASN A 517 25.50 -28.98 -39.18
C ASN A 517 24.90 -27.82 -40.00
N ASP A 518 24.67 -26.66 -39.37
CA ASP A 518 24.15 -25.46 -40.00
C ASP A 518 25.29 -24.58 -40.57
N LEU A 519 26.55 -24.94 -40.29
CA LEU A 519 27.75 -24.29 -40.82
C LEU A 519 28.15 -24.88 -42.18
N ASN A 520 28.78 -24.06 -43.02
CA ASN A 520 29.36 -24.45 -44.30
C ASN A 520 30.87 -24.32 -44.23
N LEU A 521 31.61 -25.25 -44.83
CA LEU A 521 33.06 -25.15 -44.95
C LEU A 521 33.42 -24.24 -46.13
N ALA A 522 34.34 -23.28 -45.93
CA ALA A 522 35.05 -22.64 -47.02
C ALA A 522 36.21 -23.52 -47.45
N ASP A 523 36.28 -23.83 -48.75
CA ASP A 523 37.20 -24.80 -49.29
C ASP A 523 38.02 -24.17 -50.43
N GLU A 524 39.21 -23.69 -50.09
CA GLU A 524 40.09 -22.97 -51.01
C GLU A 524 41.17 -23.87 -51.63
N LYS A 525 41.49 -25.02 -51.01
CA LYS A 525 42.62 -25.90 -51.39
C LYS A 525 42.41 -27.38 -51.01
N SER A 526 41.20 -27.92 -51.13
CA SER A 526 40.98 -29.36 -50.95
C SER A 526 41.75 -30.22 -51.96
N SER A 527 42.21 -31.37 -51.49
CA SER A 527 42.57 -32.53 -52.32
C SER A 527 42.01 -33.80 -51.69
N PRO A 528 41.91 -34.92 -52.43
CA PRO A 528 41.71 -36.23 -51.82
C PRO A 528 42.79 -36.49 -50.76
N ALA A 529 42.39 -37.07 -49.62
CA ALA A 529 43.28 -37.37 -48.49
C ALA A 529 44.07 -38.67 -48.74
N GLU A 530 44.94 -38.69 -49.76
CA GLU A 530 45.60 -39.92 -50.24
C GLU A 530 46.37 -40.68 -49.15
N TYR A 531 47.17 -39.98 -48.35
CA TYR A 531 47.98 -40.60 -47.30
C TYR A 531 47.11 -41.13 -46.16
N PHE A 532 46.10 -40.38 -45.74
CA PHE A 532 45.13 -40.84 -44.74
C PHE A 532 44.36 -42.07 -45.25
N ARG A 533 43.88 -42.04 -46.49
CA ARG A 533 43.17 -43.15 -47.14
C ARG A 533 44.04 -44.39 -47.29
N ARG A 534 45.32 -44.26 -47.66
CA ARG A 534 46.28 -45.39 -47.67
C ARG A 534 46.38 -46.04 -46.29
N LYS A 535 46.52 -45.24 -45.21
CA LYS A 535 46.55 -45.77 -43.84
C LYS A 535 45.22 -46.41 -43.44
N LEU A 536 44.08 -45.84 -43.84
CA LEU A 536 42.74 -46.43 -43.60
C LEU A 536 42.56 -47.78 -44.29
N ILE A 537 43.06 -47.94 -45.52
CA ILE A 537 43.02 -49.23 -46.25
C ILE A 537 43.97 -50.25 -45.59
N GLU A 538 45.15 -49.81 -45.11
CA GLU A 538 46.10 -50.64 -44.34
C GLU A 538 45.46 -51.21 -43.06
N ILE A 539 44.70 -50.41 -42.32
CA ILE A 539 44.06 -50.83 -41.05
C ILE A 539 42.67 -51.46 -41.22
N SER A 540 42.01 -51.28 -42.36
CA SER A 540 40.64 -51.77 -42.62
C SER A 540 40.45 -53.27 -42.32
N PRO A 541 41.35 -54.20 -42.72
CA PRO A 541 41.22 -55.62 -42.36
C PRO A 541 41.23 -55.86 -40.84
N PHE A 542 42.08 -55.14 -40.09
CA PHE A 542 42.16 -55.24 -38.64
C PHE A 542 40.90 -54.67 -37.97
N LEU A 543 40.42 -53.51 -38.43
CA LEU A 543 39.17 -52.92 -37.94
C LEU A 543 37.98 -53.86 -38.12
N LYS A 544 37.84 -54.52 -39.29
CA LYS A 544 36.77 -55.49 -39.55
C LYS A 544 36.82 -56.71 -38.63
N LYS A 545 38.00 -57.27 -38.38
CA LYS A 545 38.17 -58.39 -37.43
C LYS A 545 37.81 -57.97 -36.00
N TRP A 546 38.19 -56.75 -35.59
CA TRP A 546 37.84 -56.20 -34.27
C TRP A 546 36.33 -55.95 -34.11
N LEU A 547 35.69 -55.33 -35.11
CA LEU A 547 34.24 -55.12 -35.13
C LEU A 547 33.46 -56.44 -35.05
N LYS A 548 33.95 -57.49 -35.72
CA LYS A 548 33.36 -58.84 -35.66
C LYS A 548 33.54 -59.48 -34.28
N TYR A 549 34.67 -59.27 -33.62
CA TYR A 549 34.92 -59.74 -32.24
C TYR A 549 33.98 -59.07 -31.23
N GLU A 550 33.76 -57.76 -31.36
CA GLU A 550 32.84 -56.97 -30.53
C GLU A 550 31.35 -57.11 -30.94
N GLY A 551 31.01 -58.06 -31.82
CA GLY A 551 29.61 -58.40 -32.14
C GLY A 551 28.86 -57.45 -33.08
N VAL A 552 29.55 -56.57 -33.83
CA VAL A 552 28.90 -55.65 -34.78
C VAL A 552 28.36 -56.41 -36.00
N SER A 553 27.18 -56.03 -36.48
CA SER A 553 26.51 -56.67 -37.63
C SER A 553 27.40 -56.74 -38.88
N THR A 554 27.38 -57.89 -39.55
CA THR A 554 28.06 -58.14 -40.83
C THR A 554 27.68 -57.14 -41.92
N ASP A 555 26.46 -56.60 -41.91
CA ASP A 555 26.03 -55.61 -42.91
C ASP A 555 26.80 -54.29 -42.78
N VAL A 556 27.05 -53.85 -41.54
CA VAL A 556 27.85 -52.65 -41.25
C VAL A 556 29.30 -52.89 -41.64
N ILE A 557 29.85 -54.07 -41.31
CA ILE A 557 31.22 -54.48 -41.64
C ILE A 557 31.45 -54.50 -43.16
N CYS A 558 30.48 -54.99 -43.95
CA CYS A 558 30.53 -54.99 -45.41
C CYS A 558 30.44 -53.59 -46.05
N LEU A 559 29.82 -52.62 -45.38
CA LEU A 559 29.71 -51.23 -45.86
C LEU A 559 30.99 -50.41 -45.63
N ILE A 560 31.86 -50.81 -44.70
CA ILE A 560 33.11 -50.09 -44.38
C ILE A 560 34.05 -50.01 -45.59
N ASP A 561 34.26 -51.12 -46.31
CA ASP A 561 35.11 -51.10 -47.52
C ASP A 561 34.55 -50.16 -48.58
N ARG A 562 33.24 -50.18 -48.81
CA ARG A 562 32.59 -49.30 -49.80
C ARG A 562 32.74 -47.82 -49.47
N LYS A 563 32.73 -47.45 -48.18
CA LYS A 563 32.96 -46.07 -47.73
C LYS A 563 34.43 -45.67 -47.80
N LEU A 564 35.35 -46.53 -47.33
CA LEU A 564 36.78 -46.24 -47.35
C LEU A 564 37.40 -46.25 -48.77
N GLN A 565 36.74 -46.90 -49.74
CA GLN A 565 37.17 -46.92 -51.13
C GLN A 565 36.69 -45.72 -51.95
N GLN A 566 35.67 -44.98 -51.51
CA GLN A 566 35.17 -43.80 -52.26
C GLN A 566 36.13 -42.62 -52.10
N GLU A 567 36.74 -42.18 -53.21
CA GLU A 567 37.81 -41.16 -53.19
C GLU A 567 37.29 -39.78 -52.77
N HIS A 568 35.99 -39.54 -52.99
CA HIS A 568 35.33 -38.27 -52.72
C HIS A 568 34.90 -38.09 -51.26
N ASP A 569 34.98 -39.13 -50.42
CA ASP A 569 34.49 -39.11 -49.03
C ASP A 569 35.55 -38.60 -48.03
N LEU A 570 36.82 -38.53 -48.42
CA LEU A 570 37.96 -38.21 -47.56
C LEU A 570 38.81 -37.09 -48.17
N ILE A 571 38.76 -35.90 -47.56
CA ILE A 571 39.33 -34.67 -48.11
C ILE A 571 40.36 -34.06 -47.15
N GLU A 572 41.53 -33.70 -47.65
CA GLU A 572 42.58 -32.95 -46.93
C GLU A 572 42.61 -31.49 -47.42
N SER A 573 42.75 -30.54 -46.49
CA SER A 573 42.96 -29.11 -46.80
C SER A 573 44.00 -28.49 -45.88
N ASP A 574 44.72 -27.47 -46.35
CA ASP A 574 45.66 -26.69 -45.53
C ASP A 574 44.95 -25.88 -44.43
N ASN A 575 43.70 -25.46 -44.68
CA ASN A 575 42.86 -24.81 -43.69
C ASN A 575 41.39 -25.26 -43.80
N LEU A 576 40.71 -25.34 -42.66
CA LEU A 576 39.30 -25.69 -42.57
C LEU A 576 38.58 -24.59 -41.77
N GLN A 577 37.98 -23.66 -42.48
CA GLN A 577 37.26 -22.54 -41.91
C GLN A 577 35.75 -22.74 -42.06
N LEU A 578 35.03 -22.68 -40.95
CA LEU A 578 33.57 -22.83 -40.91
C LEU A 578 32.89 -21.46 -40.96
N PHE A 579 31.88 -21.35 -41.81
CA PHE A 579 31.15 -20.12 -42.09
C PHE A 579 29.63 -20.32 -41.94
N TYR A 580 28.94 -19.32 -41.38
CA TYR A 580 27.48 -19.24 -41.37
C TYR A 580 27.06 -18.06 -42.24
N HIS A 581 26.31 -18.29 -43.33
CA HIS A 581 25.89 -17.23 -44.26
C HIS A 581 27.01 -16.25 -44.69
N LYS A 582 28.22 -16.77 -44.96
CA LYS A 582 29.46 -16.04 -45.30
C LYS A 582 30.17 -15.31 -44.13
N ILE A 583 29.68 -15.42 -42.90
CA ILE A 583 30.38 -14.95 -41.70
C ILE A 583 31.30 -16.06 -41.18
N PHE A 584 32.58 -15.75 -40.94
CA PHE A 584 33.54 -16.68 -40.36
C PHE A 584 33.17 -17.00 -38.90
N VAL A 585 33.04 -18.28 -38.58
CA VAL A 585 32.66 -18.77 -37.25
C VAL A 585 33.89 -19.19 -36.47
N ARG A 586 34.66 -20.15 -37.02
CA ARG A 586 35.87 -20.70 -36.40
C ARG A 586 36.71 -21.50 -37.39
N GLU A 587 37.98 -21.69 -37.06
CA GLU A 587 38.79 -22.76 -37.63
C GLU A 587 38.50 -24.09 -36.92
N THR A 588 38.64 -25.19 -37.66
CA THR A 588 38.56 -26.56 -37.13
C THR A 588 39.71 -27.40 -37.69
N THR A 589 40.03 -28.53 -37.06
CA THR A 589 41.03 -29.48 -37.59
C THR A 589 40.37 -30.67 -38.29
N VAL A 590 39.13 -30.99 -37.92
CA VAL A 590 38.31 -32.04 -38.56
C VAL A 590 36.89 -31.52 -38.71
N TYR A 591 36.24 -31.81 -39.85
CA TYR A 591 34.84 -31.50 -40.10
C TYR A 591 34.15 -32.65 -40.84
N PHE A 592 32.95 -33.03 -40.42
CA PHE A 592 32.15 -34.02 -41.14
C PHE A 592 30.92 -33.34 -41.73
N ASP A 593 30.89 -33.21 -43.06
CA ASP A 593 29.74 -32.66 -43.78
C ASP A 593 28.64 -33.71 -43.81
N ASN A 594 27.64 -33.53 -42.94
CA ASN A 594 26.50 -34.44 -42.84
C ASN A 594 25.60 -34.46 -44.08
N LYS A 595 25.65 -33.44 -44.95
CA LYS A 595 24.85 -33.33 -46.18
C LYS A 595 25.54 -34.06 -47.33
N ARG A 596 26.85 -33.87 -47.49
CA ARG A 596 27.66 -34.53 -48.53
C ARG A 596 28.19 -35.91 -48.12
N LYS A 597 28.15 -36.25 -46.82
CA LYS A 597 28.78 -37.44 -46.19
C LYS A 597 30.30 -37.48 -46.33
N GLN A 598 30.94 -36.32 -46.42
CA GLN A 598 32.38 -36.17 -46.60
C GLN A 598 33.07 -35.81 -45.27
N LEU A 599 34.23 -36.40 -45.01
CA LEU A 599 35.10 -36.10 -43.88
C LEU A 599 36.30 -35.27 -44.36
N TYR A 600 36.38 -34.04 -43.87
CA TYR A 600 37.45 -33.09 -44.11
C TYR A 600 38.44 -33.08 -42.94
N VAL A 601 39.74 -33.13 -43.23
CA VAL A 601 40.83 -33.11 -42.24
C VAL A 601 41.88 -32.06 -42.60
N LYS A 602 42.47 -31.42 -41.59
CA LYS A 602 43.55 -30.45 -41.79
C LYS A 602 44.85 -31.17 -42.10
N ARG A 603 45.60 -30.67 -43.09
CA ARG A 603 46.89 -31.24 -43.50
C ARG A 603 48.00 -30.83 -42.50
N PRO A 604 48.85 -31.77 -42.04
CA PRO A 604 48.77 -33.22 -42.23
C PRO A 604 47.82 -33.89 -41.21
N TRP A 605 47.11 -34.93 -41.64
CA TRP A 605 46.02 -35.57 -40.88
C TRP A 605 46.48 -36.24 -39.57
N ASP A 606 47.76 -36.62 -39.49
CA ASP A 606 48.40 -37.33 -38.39
C ASP A 606 48.93 -36.39 -37.29
N SER A 607 48.85 -35.07 -37.51
CA SER A 607 49.16 -34.05 -36.50
C SER A 607 48.33 -34.24 -35.23
N ASP A 608 48.98 -34.10 -34.06
CA ASP A 608 48.34 -34.35 -32.76
C ASP A 608 47.07 -33.52 -32.53
N THR A 609 46.98 -32.31 -33.12
CA THR A 609 45.79 -31.44 -33.03
C THR A 609 44.62 -31.90 -33.91
N THR A 610 44.90 -32.51 -35.07
CA THR A 610 43.87 -33.11 -35.93
C THR A 610 43.41 -34.46 -35.37
N PHE A 611 44.35 -35.20 -34.79
CA PHE A 611 44.11 -36.54 -34.27
C PHE A 611 43.25 -36.61 -32.99
N ILE A 612 42.98 -35.49 -32.32
CA ILE A 612 42.08 -35.42 -31.15
C ILE A 612 40.64 -35.79 -31.55
N ASP A 613 40.12 -35.14 -32.59
CA ASP A 613 38.71 -35.28 -33.02
C ASP A 613 38.53 -36.28 -34.18
N LEU A 614 39.61 -36.62 -34.89
CA LEU A 614 39.57 -37.50 -36.06
C LEU A 614 38.93 -38.87 -35.82
N PRO A 615 39.27 -39.63 -34.76
CA PRO A 615 38.64 -40.93 -34.50
C PRO A 615 37.12 -40.83 -34.32
N ASN A 616 36.66 -39.79 -33.62
CA ASN A 616 35.23 -39.56 -33.35
C ASN A 616 34.46 -39.25 -34.65
N LYS A 617 35.02 -38.40 -35.52
CA LYS A 617 34.41 -38.05 -36.81
C LYS A 617 34.51 -39.18 -37.84
N LEU A 618 35.55 -40.02 -37.77
CA LEU A 618 35.65 -41.23 -38.59
C LEU A 618 34.63 -42.29 -38.17
N CYS A 619 34.37 -42.47 -36.87
CA CYS A 619 33.24 -43.25 -36.36
C CYS A 619 31.90 -42.78 -36.96
N GLN A 620 31.67 -41.46 -37.04
CA GLN A 620 30.48 -40.88 -37.68
C GLN A 620 30.38 -41.18 -39.18
N LEU A 621 31.48 -41.05 -39.94
CA LEU A 621 31.53 -41.43 -41.37
C LEU A 621 31.20 -42.92 -41.56
N LEU A 622 31.83 -43.80 -40.77
CA LEU A 622 31.66 -45.24 -40.86
C LEU A 622 30.29 -45.72 -40.33
N ASN A 623 29.60 -44.92 -39.51
CA ASN A 623 28.36 -45.26 -38.81
C ASN A 623 28.54 -46.37 -37.76
N ILE A 624 29.58 -46.23 -36.94
CA ILE A 624 29.90 -47.08 -35.78
C ILE A 624 30.12 -46.19 -34.55
N GLN A 625 29.65 -46.62 -33.38
CA GLN A 625 29.73 -45.88 -32.11
C GLN A 625 30.50 -46.69 -31.06
N GLY A 626 31.30 -46.05 -30.22
CA GLY A 626 32.06 -46.69 -29.14
C GLY A 626 33.43 -47.24 -29.55
N PHE A 627 33.79 -47.15 -30.84
CA PHE A 627 35.04 -47.66 -31.40
C PHE A 627 36.14 -46.58 -31.52
N GLU A 628 35.93 -45.40 -30.93
CA GLU A 628 36.81 -44.24 -31.11
C GLU A 628 38.22 -44.53 -30.55
N LYS A 629 38.30 -45.25 -29.43
CA LYS A 629 39.58 -45.71 -28.84
C LYS A 629 40.29 -46.75 -29.73
N ASN A 630 39.54 -47.67 -30.31
CA ASN A 630 40.05 -48.73 -31.18
C ASN A 630 40.60 -48.13 -32.48
N ILE A 631 39.85 -47.23 -33.11
CA ILE A 631 40.29 -46.44 -34.27
C ILE A 631 41.53 -45.61 -33.94
N ARG A 632 41.55 -44.94 -32.77
CA ARG A 632 42.70 -44.16 -32.30
C ARG A 632 43.97 -45.02 -32.17
N PHE A 633 43.85 -46.24 -31.65
CA PHE A 633 44.96 -47.19 -31.57
C PHE A 633 45.40 -47.67 -32.97
N LEU A 634 44.45 -48.10 -33.82
CA LEU A 634 44.77 -48.59 -35.16
C LEU A 634 45.45 -47.53 -36.05
N LEU A 635 45.00 -46.27 -36.00
CA LEU A 635 45.56 -45.21 -36.83
C LEU A 635 46.99 -44.81 -36.41
N LYS A 636 47.31 -44.77 -35.11
CA LYS A 636 48.67 -44.46 -34.62
C LYS A 636 49.60 -45.67 -34.55
N GLY A 637 49.07 -46.89 -34.46
CA GLY A 637 49.85 -48.11 -34.35
C GLY A 637 50.56 -48.52 -35.64
N THR A 638 51.72 -49.13 -35.49
CA THR A 638 52.33 -49.94 -36.54
C THR A 638 51.60 -51.29 -36.68
N ILE A 639 51.68 -51.91 -37.86
CA ILE A 639 51.05 -53.22 -38.11
C ILE A 639 51.50 -54.27 -37.09
N ASP A 640 52.76 -54.26 -36.67
CA ASP A 640 53.30 -55.27 -35.76
C ASP A 640 52.88 -55.04 -34.30
N GLU A 641 52.72 -53.79 -33.86
CA GLU A 641 52.06 -53.46 -32.59
C GLU A 641 50.58 -53.89 -32.58
N ILE A 642 49.87 -53.64 -33.69
CA ILE A 642 48.46 -54.05 -33.85
C ILE A 642 48.34 -55.58 -33.80
N LYS A 643 49.17 -56.31 -34.56
CA LYS A 643 49.22 -57.79 -34.50
C LYS A 643 49.55 -58.30 -33.10
N LYS A 644 50.53 -57.70 -32.42
CA LYS A 644 50.90 -58.07 -31.05
C LYS A 644 49.72 -57.87 -30.09
N HIS A 645 49.01 -56.74 -30.20
CA HIS A 645 47.81 -56.47 -29.41
C HIS A 645 46.67 -57.47 -29.70
N PHE A 646 46.42 -57.80 -30.97
CA PHE A 646 45.39 -58.77 -31.36
C PHE A 646 45.69 -60.17 -30.80
N ASN A 647 46.94 -60.65 -30.95
CA ASN A 647 47.39 -61.91 -30.34
C ASN A 647 47.24 -61.92 -28.81
N SER A 648 47.58 -60.82 -28.13
CA SER A 648 47.46 -60.72 -26.67
C SER A 648 46.01 -60.67 -26.15
N ASN A 649 45.05 -60.29 -26.99
CA ASN A 649 43.63 -60.20 -26.63
C ASN A 649 42.75 -61.26 -27.34
N SER A 650 43.36 -62.28 -27.93
CA SER A 650 42.68 -63.38 -28.65
C SER A 650 41.77 -62.92 -29.81
N ILE A 651 42.10 -61.79 -30.45
CA ILE A 651 41.39 -61.29 -31.64
C ILE A 651 42.02 -61.89 -32.90
N GLU A 652 41.20 -62.40 -33.80
CA GLU A 652 41.64 -63.05 -35.04
C GLU A 652 42.42 -62.07 -35.94
N ILE A 653 43.68 -62.38 -36.27
CA ILE A 653 44.51 -61.58 -37.18
C ILE A 653 44.06 -61.81 -38.65
N PRO A 654 43.96 -60.75 -39.49
CA PRO A 654 43.69 -60.89 -40.91
C PRO A 654 44.72 -61.77 -41.65
N THR A 655 44.24 -62.66 -42.52
CA THR A 655 45.07 -63.54 -43.35
C THR A 655 45.58 -62.83 -44.60
N GLU A 656 46.55 -63.40 -45.32
CA GLU A 656 47.03 -62.82 -46.60
C GLU A 656 45.92 -62.63 -47.63
N LYS A 657 44.83 -63.44 -47.58
CA LYS A 657 43.65 -63.28 -48.44
C LYS A 657 42.83 -62.02 -48.09
N ASP A 658 42.81 -61.62 -46.82
CA ASP A 658 42.12 -60.41 -46.36
C ASP A 658 42.86 -59.10 -46.75
N ILE A 659 44.12 -59.21 -47.15
CA ILE A 659 45.04 -58.10 -47.47
C ILE A 659 45.07 -57.78 -48.99
N VAL A 660 44.48 -58.64 -49.84
CA VAL A 660 44.64 -58.63 -51.32
C VAL A 660 44.29 -57.29 -52.00
N ILE A 661 43.40 -56.48 -51.42
CA ILE A 661 42.95 -55.20 -52.00
C ILE A 661 44.12 -54.19 -52.14
N LEU A 662 45.14 -54.24 -51.27
CA LEU A 662 46.25 -53.27 -51.27
C LEU A 662 47.16 -53.36 -52.50
N LYS A 663 47.27 -54.52 -53.17
CA LYS A 663 48.21 -54.71 -54.30
C LYS A 663 47.71 -54.22 -55.65
N LEU A 664 46.42 -53.89 -55.78
CA LEU A 664 45.84 -53.38 -57.04
C LEU A 664 45.90 -51.85 -57.16
N LEU A 665 45.92 -51.11 -56.04
CA LEU A 665 45.92 -49.65 -56.02
C LEU A 665 47.33 -49.02 -56.12
N LEU A 666 48.40 -49.79 -55.92
CA LEU A 666 49.79 -49.31 -55.92
C LEU A 666 50.47 -49.36 -57.31
N LYS A 667 49.72 -49.54 -58.40
CA LYS A 667 50.27 -49.75 -59.75
C LYS A 667 50.16 -48.57 -60.71
N THR A 668 49.52 -47.48 -60.30
CA THR A 668 49.49 -46.21 -61.04
C THR A 668 50.31 -45.16 -60.29
N ASP A 669 51.09 -44.40 -61.06
CA ASP A 669 51.89 -43.23 -60.66
C ASP A 669 53.15 -43.48 -59.80
N VAL A 670 54.14 -44.09 -60.46
CA VAL A 670 55.55 -43.78 -60.22
C VAL A 670 56.04 -42.88 -61.35
N LEU A 671 56.43 -41.63 -61.05
CA LEU A 671 57.50 -40.92 -61.78
C LEU A 671 58.14 -39.81 -60.92
N GLN A 672 59.46 -39.92 -60.75
CA GLN A 672 60.45 -38.85 -60.52
C GLN A 672 60.31 -37.91 -59.30
N GLN A 673 61.12 -38.19 -58.27
CA GLN A 673 61.86 -37.11 -57.59
C GLN A 673 62.99 -36.61 -58.49
N PRO A 674 63.33 -35.30 -58.41
CA PRO A 674 64.71 -34.86 -58.50
C PRO A 674 65.19 -34.18 -57.21
N LYS A 675 66.51 -34.05 -57.11
CA LYS A 675 67.28 -33.68 -55.91
C LYS A 675 67.89 -32.27 -56.03
N PHE A 676 68.08 -31.65 -54.87
CA PHE A 676 69.18 -30.74 -54.48
C PHE A 676 69.27 -29.28 -55.00
N SER A 677 69.72 -28.44 -54.04
CA SER A 677 70.69 -27.33 -54.11
C SER A 677 70.33 -25.89 -54.55
N SER A 678 70.63 -24.97 -53.61
CA SER A 678 71.55 -23.80 -53.70
C SER A 678 71.07 -22.39 -54.14
N THR A 679 71.11 -21.50 -53.12
CA THR A 679 71.79 -20.17 -53.09
C THR A 679 71.24 -18.92 -53.81
N SER A 680 71.70 -17.76 -53.28
CA SER A 680 71.49 -16.35 -53.69
C SER A 680 70.04 -15.82 -53.52
N GLU A 681 69.78 -14.86 -52.62
CA GLU A 681 70.22 -13.45 -52.57
C GLU A 681 69.60 -12.54 -53.64
N SER A 682 68.62 -11.73 -53.24
CA SER A 682 68.62 -10.28 -53.52
C SER A 682 67.57 -9.54 -52.68
N LYS A 683 68.05 -8.57 -51.89
CA LYS A 683 67.26 -7.40 -51.44
C LYS A 683 67.23 -6.37 -52.59
N PRO A 684 66.66 -5.17 -52.38
CA PRO A 684 65.29 -4.83 -51.98
C PRO A 684 64.63 -3.97 -53.09
N ASN A 685 63.44 -3.41 -52.88
CA ASN A 685 63.20 -2.03 -53.32
C ASN A 685 61.98 -1.38 -52.66
N THR A 686 62.22 -0.24 -52.01
CA THR A 686 61.23 0.78 -51.70
C THR A 686 61.17 1.78 -52.85
N SER A 687 59.97 2.11 -53.34
CA SER A 687 59.73 3.33 -54.12
C SER A 687 58.35 3.91 -53.80
N LEU A 688 58.35 5.17 -53.38
CA LEU A 688 57.17 6.00 -53.15
C LEU A 688 56.82 6.81 -54.43
N ILE A 689 55.83 7.70 -54.26
CA ILE A 689 55.49 8.87 -55.11
C ILE A 689 54.80 8.57 -56.47
N PRO A 690 54.02 9.51 -57.05
CA PRO A 690 52.55 9.37 -57.10
C PRO A 690 51.97 9.74 -58.51
N VAL A 691 50.70 10.15 -58.60
CA VAL A 691 50.11 11.25 -59.42
C VAL A 691 48.57 11.12 -59.34
N LYS A 692 47.74 12.11 -58.95
CA LYS A 692 47.42 13.50 -59.40
C LYS A 692 46.44 13.60 -60.60
N ASN A 693 45.64 14.68 -60.59
CA ASN A 693 44.75 15.23 -61.64
C ASN A 693 43.37 14.51 -61.82
N ASP A 694 42.26 15.19 -62.20
CA ASP A 694 41.91 16.63 -62.18
C ASP A 694 40.38 16.85 -62.39
N ARG A 695 39.89 18.05 -62.02
CA ARG A 695 38.81 18.88 -62.67
C ARG A 695 37.36 18.37 -62.92
N SER A 696 36.44 18.93 -62.12
CA SER A 696 35.32 19.84 -62.49
C SER A 696 34.60 19.80 -63.88
N THR A 697 33.25 19.76 -63.83
CA THR A 697 32.23 20.53 -64.63
C THR A 697 30.85 20.31 -63.95
N GLU A 698 30.08 21.31 -63.48
CA GLU A 698 29.10 22.16 -64.23
C GLU A 698 28.19 21.36 -65.20
N THR A 699 26.86 21.37 -65.12
CA THR A 699 25.93 22.50 -65.39
C THR A 699 24.49 22.29 -64.85
N SER A 700 23.71 23.38 -64.81
CA SER A 700 22.31 23.54 -64.34
C SER A 700 21.20 23.35 -65.39
N ILE A 701 19.92 23.23 -64.96
CA ILE A 701 18.71 23.76 -65.67
C ILE A 701 17.60 24.11 -64.64
N THR A 702 16.77 25.10 -64.99
CA THR A 702 15.72 25.79 -64.18
C THR A 702 14.28 25.37 -64.62
N ASN A 703 13.13 25.82 -64.09
CA ASN A 703 12.77 26.88 -63.12
C ASN A 703 11.33 26.65 -62.54
N ASN A 704 10.92 27.33 -61.44
CA ASN A 704 9.71 28.21 -61.37
C ASN A 704 9.18 28.57 -59.94
N ASN A 705 9.01 29.89 -59.74
CA ASN A 705 7.96 30.63 -59.01
C ASN A 705 7.92 30.72 -57.46
N ASP A 706 8.54 31.80 -56.96
CA ASP A 706 7.97 32.89 -56.10
C ASP A 706 6.65 32.64 -55.33
N HIS A 707 6.51 32.98 -54.03
CA HIS A 707 6.64 34.33 -53.46
C HIS A 707 6.87 34.35 -51.92
N LEU A 708 7.10 35.55 -51.35
CA LEU A 708 7.65 35.79 -50.00
C LEU A 708 6.70 36.60 -49.06
N LEU A 709 6.95 36.48 -47.75
CA LEU A 709 6.66 37.42 -46.62
C LEU A 709 5.35 37.35 -45.79
N VAL A 710 5.50 36.83 -44.56
CA VAL A 710 5.32 37.49 -43.22
C VAL A 710 4.04 38.31 -42.93
N LEU A 711 3.26 37.90 -41.90
CA LEU A 711 2.95 38.66 -40.66
C LEU A 711 1.88 37.97 -39.76
N THR A 712 2.04 38.07 -38.43
CA THR A 712 1.01 37.84 -37.37
C THR A 712 0.17 39.13 -37.14
N PRO A 713 -0.88 39.24 -36.27
CA PRO A 713 -1.45 38.31 -35.26
C PRO A 713 -3.02 38.28 -35.13
N SER A 714 -3.54 37.69 -34.03
CA SER A 714 -4.72 38.13 -33.21
C SER A 714 -6.03 37.29 -33.11
N CYS A 715 -6.56 37.28 -31.87
CA CYS A 715 -7.91 37.07 -31.34
C CYS A 715 -8.76 35.78 -31.51
N GLN A 716 -8.82 35.02 -30.40
CA GLN A 716 -10.03 34.66 -29.61
C GLN A 716 -11.36 34.27 -30.31
N VAL A 717 -11.81 33.02 -30.08
CA VAL A 717 -13.25 32.69 -29.89
C VAL A 717 -13.43 31.66 -28.74
N VAL A 718 -14.20 32.11 -27.74
CA VAL A 718 -15.03 31.44 -26.70
C VAL A 718 -15.13 29.89 -26.68
N PRO A 719 -14.99 29.23 -25.50
CA PRO A 719 -15.45 27.87 -25.25
C PRO A 719 -16.97 27.82 -24.93
N GLN A 720 -17.69 26.90 -25.56
CA GLN A 720 -19.14 26.74 -25.36
C GLN A 720 -19.50 26.17 -23.99
N HIS A 721 -20.61 26.66 -23.43
CA HIS A 721 -21.13 26.25 -22.12
C HIS A 721 -21.67 24.82 -22.15
N TYR A 722 -21.32 24.03 -21.12
CA TYR A 722 -22.16 22.89 -20.70
C TYR A 722 -23.02 23.32 -19.51
N GLN A 723 -24.32 23.11 -19.64
CA GLN A 723 -25.32 23.57 -18.66
C GLN A 723 -25.37 22.64 -17.45
N ILE A 724 -25.46 23.24 -16.27
CA ILE A 724 -25.81 22.56 -15.01
C ILE A 724 -27.31 22.21 -15.06
N PRO A 725 -27.74 20.96 -14.82
CA PRO A 725 -29.15 20.64 -14.68
C PRO A 725 -29.73 21.31 -13.43
N PHE A 726 -30.89 21.96 -13.57
CA PHE A 726 -31.64 22.49 -12.44
C PHE A 726 -32.14 21.36 -11.54
N TYR A 727 -32.22 21.63 -10.24
CA TYR A 727 -32.94 20.77 -9.29
C TYR A 727 -34.45 20.86 -9.55
N ASP A 728 -35.03 19.81 -10.14
CA ASP A 728 -36.47 19.62 -10.17
C ASP A 728 -36.97 19.14 -8.80
N ALA A 729 -38.04 19.77 -8.31
CA ALA A 729 -38.70 19.39 -7.07
C ALA A 729 -39.47 18.06 -7.24
N ILE A 730 -39.26 17.12 -6.32
CA ILE A 730 -40.03 15.87 -6.24
C ILE A 730 -41.04 15.96 -5.08
N PRO A 731 -42.32 15.57 -5.27
CA PRO A 731 -43.42 16.04 -4.43
C PRO A 731 -43.61 15.25 -3.13
N ALA A 732 -44.22 15.91 -2.15
CA ALA A 732 -44.65 15.29 -0.89
C ALA A 732 -45.98 14.51 -1.06
N LEU A 733 -45.95 13.20 -0.80
CA LEU A 733 -47.11 12.33 -0.58
C LEU A 733 -46.70 11.13 0.31
N PRO A 734 -47.60 10.48 1.05
CA PRO A 734 -48.52 11.08 2.03
C PRO A 734 -48.40 10.40 3.42
N ILE A 735 -48.83 11.10 4.48
CA ILE A 735 -48.94 10.51 5.82
C ILE A 735 -50.05 9.45 5.82
N GLN A 736 -49.71 8.17 5.99
CA GLN A 736 -50.69 7.14 6.37
C GLN A 736 -50.69 6.95 7.89
N ASN A 737 -51.83 7.27 8.49
CA ASN A 737 -52.11 7.09 9.90
C ASN A 737 -52.09 5.60 10.28
N ILE A 738 -51.17 5.20 11.16
CA ILE A 738 -51.32 3.98 11.98
C ILE A 738 -51.58 4.43 13.42
N ARG A 739 -52.80 4.18 13.90
CA ARG A 739 -53.25 4.53 15.25
C ARG A 739 -52.52 3.64 16.28
N PRO A 740 -52.15 4.17 17.46
CA PRO A 740 -51.75 3.31 18.58
C PRO A 740 -52.91 2.42 18.99
N ARG A 741 -52.69 1.10 19.00
CA ARG A 741 -53.66 0.14 19.55
C ARG A 741 -53.50 0.15 21.07
N LYS A 742 -54.55 0.58 21.79
CA LYS A 742 -54.63 0.36 23.24
C LYS A 742 -54.75 -1.14 23.49
N GLU A 743 -54.01 -1.66 24.48
CA GLU A 743 -54.54 -2.57 25.49
C GLU A 743 -53.53 -2.70 26.65
N ASN A 744 -54.06 -2.56 27.87
CA ASN A 744 -53.65 -3.13 29.16
C ASN A 744 -52.12 -3.16 29.51
N GLY A 745 -51.61 -2.51 30.55
CA GLY A 745 -52.28 -1.87 31.69
C GLY A 745 -52.09 -2.68 32.97
N GLU A 746 -50.91 -2.59 33.59
CA GLU A 746 -50.70 -2.95 34.98
C GLU A 746 -49.70 -1.97 35.63
N ARG A 747 -50.11 -1.35 36.74
CA ARG A 747 -49.24 -0.54 37.60
C ARG A 747 -48.76 -1.44 38.72
N LEU A 748 -47.44 -1.51 38.93
CA LEU A 748 -46.88 -1.90 40.23
C LEU A 748 -45.97 -0.78 40.73
N SER A 749 -46.38 -0.23 41.87
CA SER A 749 -45.74 0.86 42.60
C SER A 749 -44.93 0.31 43.77
N THR A 750 -43.71 0.82 43.96
CA THR A 750 -42.91 0.64 45.19
C THR A 750 -41.94 1.82 45.26
N SER A 751 -42.35 2.96 45.84
CA SER A 751 -42.19 3.29 47.26
C SER A 751 -40.72 3.42 47.69
N VAL A 752 -40.21 4.65 47.68
CA VAL A 752 -38.91 5.01 48.28
C VAL A 752 -39.01 4.88 49.80
N PHE A 753 -38.20 4.01 50.39
CA PHE A 753 -38.00 3.97 51.84
C PHE A 753 -36.91 4.97 52.21
N ILE A 754 -37.26 5.98 53.01
CA ILE A 754 -36.28 6.86 53.66
C ILE A 754 -35.88 6.20 54.98
N GLY A 755 -34.62 5.74 55.06
CA GLY A 755 -34.00 5.22 56.28
C GLY A 755 -32.85 6.14 56.70
N SER A 756 -32.93 6.68 57.91
CA SER A 756 -31.95 7.62 58.46
C SER A 756 -30.82 6.91 59.23
N SER A 757 -29.56 7.13 58.84
CA SER A 757 -28.40 6.99 59.72
C SER A 757 -27.20 7.71 59.13
N GLU A 758 -26.59 8.61 59.91
CA GLU A 758 -25.34 9.29 59.55
C GLU A 758 -24.18 8.27 59.48
N ASN A 759 -23.48 8.26 58.34
CA ASN A 759 -22.07 7.90 58.18
C ASN A 759 -21.67 8.30 56.75
N SER A 760 -20.40 8.68 56.55
CA SER A 760 -19.86 9.13 55.26
C SER A 760 -20.16 8.13 54.14
N VAL A 761 -20.92 8.57 53.15
CA VAL A 761 -21.20 7.77 51.95
C VAL A 761 -20.03 7.96 50.99
N ASP A 762 -19.30 6.89 50.68
CA ASP A 762 -18.44 6.87 49.50
C ASP A 762 -19.34 7.12 48.28
N ASP A 763 -19.06 8.14 47.48
CA ASP A 763 -19.82 8.37 46.24
C ASP A 763 -19.55 7.23 45.25
N ILE A 764 -20.62 6.50 44.94
CA ILE A 764 -20.62 5.30 44.11
C ILE A 764 -21.36 5.58 42.81
N GLU A 765 -20.67 5.44 41.69
CA GLU A 765 -21.27 5.59 40.36
C GLU A 765 -21.64 4.23 39.75
N PHE A 766 -22.84 4.14 39.18
CA PHE A 766 -23.37 2.91 38.60
C PHE A 766 -23.18 2.88 37.08
N ILE A 767 -22.32 1.99 36.61
CA ILE A 767 -22.03 1.80 35.18
C ILE A 767 -22.88 0.66 34.62
N ASP A 768 -23.66 0.94 33.57
CA ASP A 768 -24.32 -0.08 32.76
C ASP A 768 -23.38 -0.59 31.66
N ILE A 769 -23.09 -1.90 31.64
CA ILE A 769 -22.28 -2.52 30.58
C ILE A 769 -22.90 -2.24 29.20
N CYS A 770 -24.23 -2.22 29.08
CA CYS A 770 -24.92 -1.97 27.81
C CYS A 770 -24.72 -0.54 27.27
N SER A 771 -24.33 0.43 28.11
CA SER A 771 -24.01 1.78 27.65
C SER A 771 -22.59 1.88 27.08
N ILE A 772 -21.64 1.10 27.62
CA ILE A 772 -20.22 1.10 27.24
C ILE A 772 -19.78 -0.05 26.32
N THR A 773 -20.62 -1.07 26.10
CA THR A 773 -20.32 -2.26 25.28
C THR A 773 -21.57 -2.74 24.55
N ASP A 774 -21.52 -2.88 23.22
CA ASP A 774 -22.64 -3.43 22.44
C ASP A 774 -22.92 -4.89 22.86
N SER A 775 -24.19 -5.22 23.05
CA SER A 775 -24.63 -6.57 23.46
C SER A 775 -24.25 -7.68 22.46
N ARG A 776 -23.94 -7.33 21.22
CA ARG A 776 -23.44 -8.25 20.18
C ARG A 776 -21.92 -8.48 20.23
N LEU A 777 -21.17 -7.64 20.94
CA LEU A 777 -19.71 -7.74 21.10
C LEU A 777 -19.28 -8.42 22.40
N MET A 778 -20.23 -8.84 23.25
CA MET A 778 -19.92 -9.52 24.51
C MET A 778 -19.42 -10.96 24.28
N SER A 779 -18.09 -11.13 24.25
CA SER A 779 -17.45 -12.45 24.31
C SER A 779 -17.40 -12.94 25.76
N PHE A 780 -18.19 -13.97 26.06
CA PHE A 780 -18.19 -14.60 27.38
C PHE A 780 -17.18 -15.74 27.44
N ALA A 781 -16.19 -15.63 28.31
CA ALA A 781 -15.31 -16.74 28.65
C ALA A 781 -16.05 -17.73 29.56
N ASN A 782 -15.92 -19.04 29.28
CA ASN A 782 -16.68 -20.09 29.94
C ASN A 782 -15.87 -20.81 31.03
N LEU A 783 -16.35 -20.75 32.27
CA LEU A 783 -15.72 -21.31 33.47
C LEU A 783 -16.18 -22.75 33.80
N ASN A 784 -17.01 -23.39 32.97
CA ASN A 784 -17.58 -24.73 33.21
C ASN A 784 -16.53 -25.82 33.56
N HIS A 785 -15.28 -25.68 33.11
CA HIS A 785 -14.19 -26.63 33.37
C HIS A 785 -13.30 -26.25 34.59
N ILE A 786 -13.72 -25.30 35.42
CA ILE A 786 -12.93 -24.77 36.56
C ILE A 786 -13.55 -25.13 37.92
N THR A 787 -14.82 -25.56 37.96
CA THR A 787 -15.48 -25.94 39.22
C THR A 787 -15.10 -27.35 39.66
N GLY A 788 -14.12 -27.45 40.56
CA GLY A 788 -14.32 -28.29 41.73
C GLY A 788 -15.41 -27.68 42.63
N GLU A 789 -16.09 -28.51 43.41
CA GLU A 789 -17.15 -28.07 44.31
C GLU A 789 -16.62 -27.03 45.30
N CYS A 790 -17.09 -25.79 45.17
CA CYS A 790 -16.93 -24.77 46.21
C CYS A 790 -18.24 -24.77 46.99
N ASP A 791 -18.19 -25.11 48.27
CA ASP A 791 -19.35 -25.15 49.16
C ASP A 791 -19.95 -23.74 49.29
N ALA A 792 -20.99 -23.47 48.49
CA ALA A 792 -21.52 -22.13 48.25
C ALA A 792 -22.48 -21.62 49.36
N SER A 793 -22.39 -22.16 50.58
CA SER A 793 -23.30 -21.83 51.69
C SER A 793 -22.91 -20.57 52.47
N ASP A 794 -21.61 -20.23 52.57
CA ASP A 794 -21.11 -19.21 53.52
C ASP A 794 -20.11 -18.20 52.92
N LEU A 795 -19.99 -18.12 51.58
CA LEU A 795 -19.08 -17.18 50.91
C LEU A 795 -19.82 -16.03 50.21
N ASP A 796 -19.28 -14.82 50.39
CA ASP A 796 -19.76 -13.61 49.72
C ASP A 796 -19.62 -13.71 48.19
N THR A 797 -20.60 -13.14 47.50
CA THR A 797 -20.72 -13.17 46.04
C THR A 797 -19.53 -12.50 45.35
N GLY A 798 -18.93 -11.46 45.95
CA GLY A 798 -17.66 -10.87 45.47
C GLY A 798 -16.56 -11.93 45.33
N ARG A 799 -16.17 -12.52 46.47
CA ARG A 799 -15.08 -13.50 46.60
C ARG A 799 -15.21 -14.73 45.71
N ILE A 800 -16.44 -15.22 45.50
CA ILE A 800 -16.67 -16.37 44.60
C ILE A 800 -16.24 -16.02 43.17
N GLY A 801 -16.57 -14.82 42.69
CA GLY A 801 -16.15 -14.37 41.37
C GLY A 801 -14.66 -14.05 41.28
N GLU A 802 -14.06 -13.44 42.32
CA GLU A 802 -12.61 -13.24 42.39
C GLU A 802 -11.85 -14.57 42.31
N GLU A 803 -12.27 -15.59 43.06
CA GLU A 803 -11.66 -16.92 43.03
C GLU A 803 -11.77 -17.57 41.65
N MET A 804 -12.93 -17.43 40.98
CA MET A 804 -13.14 -17.89 39.62
C MET A 804 -12.15 -17.24 38.62
N VAL A 805 -11.98 -15.91 38.70
CA VAL A 805 -11.04 -15.17 37.85
C VAL A 805 -9.59 -15.56 38.15
N TYR A 806 -9.23 -15.70 39.42
CA TYR A 806 -7.88 -16.12 39.83
C TYR A 806 -7.54 -17.54 39.32
N LYS A 807 -8.47 -18.50 39.50
CA LYS A 807 -8.34 -19.87 38.96
C LYS A 807 -8.24 -19.89 37.43
N TYR A 808 -8.98 -19.03 36.74
CA TYR A 808 -8.89 -18.86 35.28
C TYR A 808 -7.50 -18.36 34.86
N LEU A 809 -7.00 -17.27 35.44
CA LEU A 809 -5.70 -16.69 35.09
C LEU A 809 -4.52 -17.65 35.36
N LEU A 810 -4.58 -18.42 36.46
CA LEU A 810 -3.61 -19.49 36.75
C LEU A 810 -3.61 -20.61 35.68
N LYS A 811 -4.76 -20.91 35.08
CA LYS A 811 -4.88 -21.92 34.02
C LYS A 811 -4.36 -21.41 32.68
N GLU A 812 -4.76 -20.20 32.27
CA GLU A 812 -4.32 -19.54 31.03
C GLU A 812 -2.81 -19.35 30.94
N HIS A 813 -2.12 -19.19 32.08
CA HIS A 813 -0.68 -18.92 32.13
C HIS A 813 0.14 -20.08 32.71
N ARG A 814 -0.44 -21.28 32.80
CA ARG A 814 0.19 -22.49 33.36
C ARG A 814 1.54 -22.84 32.69
N GLU A 815 1.62 -22.71 31.37
CA GLU A 815 2.83 -23.00 30.59
C GLU A 815 3.90 -21.88 30.60
N GLN A 816 3.56 -20.70 31.16
CA GLN A 816 4.42 -19.50 31.18
C GLN A 816 4.92 -19.16 32.59
N SER A 817 4.94 -20.17 33.47
CA SER A 817 5.03 -20.03 34.94
C SER A 817 6.34 -19.39 35.44
N ASN A 818 7.41 -19.34 34.64
CA ASN A 818 8.67 -18.67 35.00
C ASN A 818 8.72 -17.16 34.65
N SER A 819 7.72 -16.61 33.93
CA SER A 819 7.70 -15.19 33.53
C SER A 819 6.42 -14.43 33.90
N VAL A 820 5.49 -15.09 34.60
CA VAL A 820 4.18 -14.55 34.99
C VAL A 820 3.99 -14.68 36.51
N ILE A 821 3.64 -13.58 37.17
CA ILE A 821 3.30 -13.54 38.60
C ILE A 821 1.86 -13.09 38.74
N ILE A 822 1.03 -13.89 39.43
CA ILE A 822 -0.37 -13.59 39.69
C ILE A 822 -0.56 -13.51 41.20
N LYS A 823 -1.19 -12.45 41.69
CA LYS A 823 -1.51 -12.27 43.12
C LYS A 823 -2.97 -11.86 43.27
N TRP A 824 -3.77 -12.69 43.92
CA TRP A 824 -5.07 -12.29 44.45
C TRP A 824 -4.84 -11.60 45.79
N LEU A 825 -5.20 -10.32 45.90
CA LEU A 825 -4.91 -9.48 47.06
C LEU A 825 -5.96 -9.66 48.15
N ASN A 826 -7.23 -9.83 47.73
CA ASN A 826 -8.38 -10.02 48.60
C ASN A 826 -8.59 -11.47 49.11
N GLN A 827 -7.69 -12.40 48.78
CA GLN A 827 -7.79 -13.85 49.07
C GLN A 827 -8.18 -14.19 50.53
N ASN A 828 -7.61 -13.47 51.51
CA ASN A 828 -7.84 -13.76 52.94
C ASN A 828 -8.79 -12.75 53.60
N ARG A 829 -8.72 -11.48 53.19
CA ARG A 829 -9.50 -10.35 53.72
C ARG A 829 -9.58 -9.26 52.67
N GLU A 830 -10.60 -8.43 52.76
CA GLU A 830 -10.71 -7.22 51.94
C GLU A 830 -9.51 -6.30 52.20
N THR A 831 -8.92 -5.78 51.12
CA THR A 831 -7.74 -4.91 51.20
C THR A 831 -8.08 -3.44 50.99
N HIS A 832 -9.29 -3.13 50.53
CA HIS A 832 -9.73 -1.78 50.14
C HIS A 832 -8.83 -1.14 49.07
N LEU A 833 -8.05 -1.95 48.36
CA LEU A 833 -7.33 -1.52 47.17
C LEU A 833 -8.32 -1.36 46.01
N PRO A 834 -8.04 -0.46 45.07
CA PRO A 834 -8.89 -0.22 43.92
C PRO A 834 -8.76 -1.31 42.83
N TYR A 835 -8.43 -2.56 43.21
CA TYR A 835 -8.34 -3.75 42.34
C TYR A 835 -8.11 -5.02 43.19
N ASP A 836 -8.73 -6.13 42.81
CA ASP A 836 -8.65 -7.40 43.55
C ASP A 836 -7.42 -8.25 43.20
N ILE A 837 -7.00 -8.24 41.93
CA ILE A 837 -5.99 -9.14 41.38
C ILE A 837 -4.90 -8.36 40.63
N LEU A 838 -3.64 -8.68 40.93
CA LEU A 838 -2.46 -8.15 40.25
C LEU A 838 -1.82 -9.22 39.36
N LEU A 839 -1.70 -8.93 38.07
CA LEU A 839 -1.04 -9.79 37.08
C LEU A 839 0.21 -9.10 36.55
N LYS A 840 1.40 -9.66 36.76
CA LYS A 840 2.64 -9.21 36.13
C LYS A 840 3.09 -10.20 35.07
N LYS A 841 3.29 -9.72 33.84
CA LYS A 841 3.71 -10.53 32.69
C LYS A 841 4.58 -9.69 31.76
N ASN A 842 5.69 -10.27 31.29
CA ASN A 842 6.63 -9.62 30.36
C ASN A 842 7.10 -8.22 30.82
N GLY A 843 7.30 -8.02 32.12
CA GLY A 843 7.71 -6.73 32.71
C GLY A 843 6.60 -5.69 32.88
N LYS A 844 5.40 -5.91 32.32
CA LYS A 844 4.22 -5.07 32.58
C LYS A 844 3.45 -5.56 33.81
N THR A 845 2.75 -4.63 34.47
CA THR A 845 1.84 -4.91 35.59
C THR A 845 0.43 -4.52 35.17
N TYR A 846 -0.52 -5.42 35.39
CA TYR A 846 -1.93 -5.29 35.08
C TYR A 846 -2.74 -5.38 36.37
N TYR A 847 -3.76 -4.53 36.47
CA TYR A 847 -4.64 -4.38 37.62
C TYR A 847 -6.02 -4.87 37.20
N ILE A 848 -6.61 -5.78 37.97
CA ILE A 848 -7.86 -6.45 37.63
C ILE A 848 -8.83 -6.30 38.80
N GLU A 849 -9.90 -5.58 38.55
CA GLU A 849 -11.08 -5.43 39.42
C GLU A 849 -12.15 -6.45 39.01
N VAL A 850 -12.81 -7.09 39.96
CA VAL A 850 -13.75 -8.18 39.73
C VAL A 850 -15.14 -7.81 40.24
N LYS A 851 -16.08 -7.62 39.31
CA LYS A 851 -17.47 -7.24 39.63
C LYS A 851 -18.39 -8.44 39.50
N SER A 852 -18.62 -9.13 40.59
CA SER A 852 -19.44 -10.35 40.64
C SER A 852 -20.95 -10.08 40.69
N THR A 853 -21.76 -11.00 40.15
CA THR A 853 -23.21 -11.11 40.39
C THR A 853 -23.69 -12.56 40.21
N ARG A 854 -24.81 -12.90 40.83
CA ARG A 854 -25.56 -14.15 40.58
C ARG A 854 -26.66 -14.00 39.51
N ALA A 855 -26.99 -12.76 39.10
CA ALA A 855 -28.10 -12.49 38.20
C ALA A 855 -27.62 -12.02 36.81
N TYR A 856 -27.82 -12.85 35.77
CA TYR A 856 -27.40 -12.57 34.39
C TYR A 856 -27.91 -11.25 33.81
N ASN A 857 -29.12 -10.82 34.21
CA ASN A 857 -29.76 -9.60 33.72
C ASN A 857 -29.26 -8.31 34.40
N GLN A 858 -28.37 -8.40 35.40
CA GLN A 858 -27.83 -7.23 36.09
C GLN A 858 -26.53 -6.75 35.42
N HIS A 859 -26.68 -6.08 34.28
CA HIS A 859 -25.58 -5.47 33.53
C HIS A 859 -25.02 -4.19 34.19
N ILE A 860 -25.68 -3.68 35.23
CA ILE A 860 -25.22 -2.51 36.00
C ILE A 860 -24.30 -2.96 37.14
N PHE A 861 -23.17 -2.28 37.33
CA PHE A 861 -22.26 -2.48 38.46
C PHE A 861 -21.73 -1.15 39.04
N PRO A 862 -21.47 -1.07 40.35
CA PRO A 862 -20.91 0.12 40.98
C PRO A 862 -19.39 0.22 40.79
N LEU A 863 -18.86 1.43 40.60
CA LEU A 863 -17.47 1.82 40.85
C LEU A 863 -17.40 2.89 41.94
N SER A 864 -16.35 2.82 42.76
CA SER A 864 -15.99 3.89 43.71
C SER A 864 -14.99 4.86 43.09
N ILE A 865 -14.88 6.07 43.65
CA ILE A 865 -13.91 7.10 43.25
C ILE A 865 -12.49 6.53 43.15
N ASN A 866 -12.00 5.80 44.17
CA ASN A 866 -10.64 5.23 44.15
C ASN A 866 -10.40 4.26 42.97
N GLN A 867 -11.43 3.52 42.56
CA GLN A 867 -11.39 2.62 41.40
C GLN A 867 -11.40 3.42 40.09
N ILE A 868 -12.17 4.50 40.02
CA ILE A 868 -12.20 5.44 38.90
C ILE A 868 -10.84 6.12 38.72
N GLU A 869 -10.27 6.70 39.78
CA GLU A 869 -8.95 7.33 39.76
C GLU A 869 -7.86 6.36 39.31
N THR A 870 -7.87 5.13 39.82
CA THR A 870 -6.89 4.11 39.44
C THR A 870 -7.07 3.65 37.99
N LEU A 871 -8.30 3.53 37.51
CA LEU A 871 -8.62 3.28 36.11
C LEU A 871 -8.13 4.43 35.20
N LEU A 872 -8.28 5.68 35.64
CA LEU A 872 -7.76 6.85 34.92
C LEU A 872 -6.22 6.89 34.90
N GLN A 873 -5.57 6.54 36.00
CA GLN A 873 -4.11 6.55 36.16
C GLN A 873 -3.43 5.40 35.40
N GLN A 874 -3.92 4.17 35.56
CA GLN A 874 -3.29 2.95 35.01
C GLN A 874 -3.74 2.63 33.56
N ARG A 875 -4.80 3.30 33.06
CA ARG A 875 -5.29 3.31 31.68
C ARG A 875 -5.47 1.89 31.10
N GLU A 876 -4.80 1.58 29.99
CA GLU A 876 -4.79 0.30 29.27
C GLU A 876 -4.33 -0.92 30.10
N ASN A 877 -3.76 -0.70 31.29
CA ASN A 877 -3.33 -1.78 32.18
C ASN A 877 -4.37 -2.11 33.26
N TYR A 878 -5.52 -1.42 33.29
CA TYR A 878 -6.62 -1.66 34.22
C TYR A 878 -7.79 -2.35 33.52
N PHE A 879 -8.30 -3.43 34.12
CA PHE A 879 -9.38 -4.24 33.57
C PHE A 879 -10.49 -4.45 34.61
N ILE A 880 -11.74 -4.51 34.15
CA ILE A 880 -12.87 -4.96 34.98
C ILE A 880 -13.38 -6.29 34.44
N TYR A 881 -13.40 -7.31 35.28
CA TYR A 881 -13.93 -8.63 34.95
C TYR A 881 -15.33 -8.73 35.57
N ARG A 882 -16.38 -8.65 34.75
CA ARG A 882 -17.77 -8.85 35.22
C ARG A 882 -18.05 -10.35 35.27
N VAL A 883 -18.24 -10.91 36.46
CA VAL A 883 -18.45 -12.36 36.66
C VAL A 883 -19.93 -12.64 36.92
N TYR A 884 -20.47 -13.59 36.16
CA TYR A 884 -21.81 -14.14 36.27
C TYR A 884 -21.68 -15.58 36.82
N ILE A 885 -21.90 -15.71 38.12
CA ILE A 885 -21.49 -16.89 38.90
C ILE A 885 -22.31 -18.12 38.54
N ASP A 886 -23.64 -17.99 38.48
CA ASP A 886 -24.57 -19.10 38.28
C ASP A 886 -24.45 -19.64 36.83
N GLU A 887 -24.21 -18.76 35.86
CA GLU A 887 -23.93 -19.11 34.46
C GLU A 887 -22.48 -19.59 34.22
N LYS A 888 -21.62 -19.53 35.25
CA LYS A 888 -20.18 -19.84 35.18
C LYS A 888 -19.49 -19.12 34.01
N LYS A 889 -19.70 -17.81 33.87
CA LYS A 889 -19.13 -16.99 32.79
C LYS A 889 -18.59 -15.67 33.31
N PHE A 890 -17.69 -15.07 32.56
CA PHE A 890 -17.31 -13.68 32.79
C PHE A 890 -17.07 -12.93 31.47
N LEU A 891 -17.21 -11.61 31.55
CA LEU A 891 -16.92 -10.66 30.49
C LEU A 891 -15.71 -9.82 30.91
N ILE A 892 -14.69 -9.75 30.05
CA ILE A 892 -13.55 -8.86 30.24
C ILE A 892 -13.91 -7.50 29.63
N LEU A 893 -13.87 -6.46 30.45
CA LEU A 893 -13.96 -5.08 30.03
C LEU A 893 -12.53 -4.50 30.00
N ASP A 894 -12.03 -4.23 28.80
CA ASP A 894 -10.75 -3.59 28.54
C ASP A 894 -10.95 -2.17 27.98
N ASN A 895 -9.91 -1.33 28.05
CA ASN A 895 -9.92 0.05 27.55
C ASN A 895 -11.15 0.88 28.02
N ILE A 896 -11.63 0.61 29.25
CA ILE A 896 -12.90 1.13 29.77
C ILE A 896 -12.93 2.66 29.78
N ARG A 897 -11.80 3.30 30.10
CA ARG A 897 -11.62 4.76 29.97
C ARG A 897 -12.06 5.26 28.59
N TRP A 898 -11.62 4.61 27.51
CA TRP A 898 -11.98 5.02 26.15
C TRP A 898 -13.45 4.72 25.82
N ARG A 899 -13.97 3.56 26.28
CA ARG A 899 -15.40 3.21 26.11
C ARG A 899 -16.33 4.23 26.81
N LEU A 900 -15.96 4.72 28.00
CA LEU A 900 -16.68 5.76 28.74
C LEU A 900 -16.56 7.15 28.08
N MET A 901 -15.39 7.48 27.51
CA MET A 901 -15.17 8.74 26.77
C MET A 901 -16.02 8.81 25.49
N GLN A 902 -16.03 7.76 24.66
CA GLN A 902 -16.83 7.71 23.42
C GLN A 902 -18.35 7.91 23.63
N LYS A 903 -18.84 7.67 24.85
CA LYS A 903 -20.26 7.71 25.19
C LYS A 903 -20.66 8.96 25.98
N GLN A 904 -19.76 9.94 26.11
CA GLN A 904 -19.93 11.16 26.92
C GLN A 904 -20.17 10.90 28.42
N GLN A 905 -20.10 9.65 28.88
CA GLN A 905 -20.30 9.28 30.29
C GLN A 905 -19.12 9.71 31.16
N LEU A 906 -17.90 9.75 30.61
CA LEU A 906 -16.73 10.22 31.36
C LEU A 906 -16.83 11.71 31.78
N ALA A 907 -17.65 12.52 31.09
CA ALA A 907 -17.85 13.93 31.44
C ALA A 907 -18.62 14.11 32.76
N CYS A 908 -19.64 13.27 33.01
CA CYS A 908 -20.33 13.21 34.31
C CYS A 908 -19.38 12.67 35.41
N LEU A 909 -18.61 11.65 35.08
CA LEU A 909 -17.60 11.03 35.94
C LEU A 909 -16.55 12.05 36.44
N LEU A 910 -16.07 12.91 35.54
CA LEU A 910 -15.10 13.96 35.85
C LEU A 910 -15.72 15.12 36.65
N GLN A 911 -17.02 15.40 36.49
CA GLN A 911 -17.72 16.39 37.34
C GLN A 911 -17.70 15.98 38.82
N ILE A 912 -17.85 14.68 39.13
CA ILE A 912 -17.81 14.16 40.51
C ILE A 912 -16.41 14.39 41.13
N LEU A 913 -15.34 14.11 40.38
CA LEU A 913 -13.95 14.29 40.84
C LEU A 913 -13.53 15.76 41.02
N THR A 914 -14.31 16.71 40.52
CA THR A 914 -14.04 18.16 40.65
C THR A 914 -14.86 18.86 41.74
N VAL A 915 -15.72 18.14 42.46
CA VAL A 915 -16.39 18.68 43.66
C VAL A 915 -15.39 18.66 44.82
N PRO A 916 -15.05 19.81 45.44
CA PRO A 916 -14.28 19.80 46.68
C PRO A 916 -15.09 19.13 47.78
N SER A 917 -14.48 18.21 48.52
CA SER A 917 -15.04 17.75 49.79
C SER A 917 -15.00 18.90 50.82
N GLU A 918 -16.18 19.37 51.24
CA GLU A 918 -16.35 20.28 52.39
C GLU A 918 -16.15 19.56 53.74
#